data_AF-A0A958Q4N8-F1
#
_entry.id   AF-A0A958Q4N8-F1
#
_cell.length_a   1.000
_cell.length_b   1.000
_cell.length_c   1.000
_cell.angle_alpha   90.00
_cell.angle_beta   90.00
_cell.angle_gamma   90.00
#
_symmetry.space_group_name_H-M   'P 1'
#
loop_
_entity.id
_entity.type
_entity.pdbx_description
1 polymer ?
#
loop_
_entity_poly.entity_id
_entity_poly.type
_entity_poly.pdbx_seq_one_letter_code
_entity_poly.pdbx_strand_id
1 'polypeptide(L)'
;FIVRLTVLSLCGLVVAATAHTFLDTWVLSSEHRLEFVGLFGNSNDLAALFIVGFPFVVAPLVRIRLSNIVKAPWHLLIPFVVITLGIWLTQSRGAFLAIFCMGLAWFAMQRRASKLSALPILLVPVLLSLFVFRSAGDMDGSSTSRWNYVVAGFNMLRSSPVFGVGVGRYAELYELFTPEFVEWGKRTAHSSWVLIMSEGGLPGLMLFVGIFLSGAREAIRVRSVAPEYLLCLVGYGVSMSLLSHTYIFLPFLVVGIVGAAARHHRARFTLTEDVGKGLFGLFPRIARRAALVSMILLCFAAPLSAQLRGISDLDKPFGATHRELGNAVEVAGSRGEVLNFFVQLPQGKACHKLSLAFQRTSGEIEKGIATTFYFLPYVTTEHPSFPGAPVGKHLDPTVPIGANSICLHEQSPSWILAEVKIDRSVSPQAVTGAVLFGESSLPVKLTIWKMIMPERPSYPFYTEMTTYWNLLGHYGKWSDGEASLSEKYLKSLREHRVETLTTRIANPEVLELDGVLTLDIENRPTREQSFYSVNMKGRPDWAYLGIPTVPREEVGSDESIRYLRAVENSPRLLQHPGGAVFYLWDEPQAQEDAKFRQLLADAATYAPTAKVLVTTPYKRSLDSLIDIFVPIAEEIGGRFPTAEQYQPLRARGKEFWWYVSCVSHGCNALADTGSPDLVLDRPSVYIRSIGWLGAILKTDAFLYYHVNQAYQYFPERDPWQSLWDFSGNGDGTLFYPGRPGMYGLTSHEPVATLRLKSMRQSSYDAQYIHWMEESRAKPIWWETEKSKLVRSFVSWDHDFWSYASLRKRVAEYLNNQR
;
A
#
# COMPACT_ATOMS: atom_id res chain seq x y z
N PHE A 1 27.46 49.42 3.80
CA PHE A 1 26.32 49.63 2.89
C PHE A 1 25.40 48.41 2.88
N ILE A 2 25.85 47.24 2.41
CA ILE A 2 25.05 46.00 2.32
C ILE A 2 24.31 45.65 3.62
N VAL A 3 25.00 45.61 4.77
CA VAL A 3 24.36 45.32 6.08
C VAL A 3 23.22 46.29 6.42
N ARG A 4 23.38 47.59 6.12
CA ARG A 4 22.34 48.60 6.39
C ARG A 4 21.13 48.39 5.47
N LEU A 5 21.39 48.05 4.20
CA LEU A 5 20.33 47.73 3.24
C LEU A 5 19.55 46.48 3.68
N THR A 6 20.24 45.42 4.10
CA THR A 6 19.61 44.19 4.61
C THR A 6 18.73 44.47 5.84
N VAL A 7 19.22 45.25 6.80
CA VAL A 7 18.44 45.62 8.00
C VAL A 7 17.20 46.44 7.63
N LEU A 8 17.32 47.40 6.70
CA LEU A 8 16.18 48.18 6.22
C LEU A 8 15.16 47.33 5.46
N SER A 9 15.61 46.38 4.62
CA SER A 9 14.73 45.44 3.93
C SER A 9 13.95 44.57 4.91
N LEU A 10 14.58 44.11 6.00
CA LEU A 10 13.89 43.35 7.05
C LEU A 10 12.85 44.20 7.79
N CYS A 11 13.15 45.48 8.04
CA CYS A 11 12.16 46.39 8.63
C CYS A 11 10.96 46.61 7.72
N GLY A 12 11.20 46.80 6.42
CA GLY A 12 10.13 46.88 5.42
C GLY A 12 9.27 45.62 5.38
N LEU A 13 9.89 44.45 5.52
CA LEU A 13 9.18 43.18 5.58
C LEU A 13 8.31 43.05 6.85
N VAL A 14 8.79 43.47 8.02
CA VAL A 14 7.97 43.49 9.25
C VAL A 14 6.73 44.36 9.04
N VAL A 15 6.91 45.56 8.49
CA VAL A 15 5.79 46.49 8.24
C VAL A 15 4.80 45.89 7.23
N ALA A 16 5.30 45.29 6.15
CA ALA A 16 4.48 44.63 5.14
C ALA A 16 3.72 43.42 5.70
N ALA A 17 4.37 42.58 6.50
CA ALA A 17 3.73 41.42 7.15
C ALA A 17 2.68 41.85 8.17
N THR A 18 2.95 42.93 8.92
CA THR A 18 1.98 43.51 9.85
C THR A 18 0.77 44.06 9.09
N ALA A 19 1.00 44.87 8.05
CA ALA A 19 -0.08 45.37 7.21
C ALA A 19 -0.91 44.22 6.60
N HIS A 20 -0.26 43.18 6.07
CA HIS A 20 -0.95 42.03 5.50
C HIS A 20 -1.80 41.28 6.55
N THR A 21 -1.20 40.91 7.68
CA THR A 21 -1.88 40.16 8.76
C THR A 21 -3.10 40.92 9.30
N PHE A 22 -3.04 42.25 9.40
CA PHE A 22 -4.11 43.07 9.99
C PHE A 22 -5.12 43.65 8.98
N LEU A 23 -4.82 43.65 7.67
CA LEU A 23 -5.74 44.12 6.63
C LEU A 23 -6.54 42.98 5.98
N ASP A 24 -6.12 41.72 6.14
CA ASP A 24 -6.79 40.57 5.55
C ASP A 24 -7.90 40.05 6.48
N THR A 25 -9.16 40.16 6.08
CA THR A 25 -10.34 39.84 6.92
C THR A 25 -10.51 38.34 7.16
N TRP A 26 -9.87 37.48 6.36
CA TRP A 26 -9.87 36.02 6.53
C TRP A 26 -8.93 35.53 7.65
N VAL A 27 -7.95 36.34 8.07
CA VAL A 27 -6.96 35.97 9.11
C VAL A 27 -7.52 36.21 10.53
N LEU A 28 -8.64 36.94 10.65
CA LEU A 28 -9.30 37.22 11.93
C LEU A 28 -9.92 35.99 12.62
N SER A 29 -9.99 34.83 11.96
CA SER A 29 -10.51 33.57 12.54
C SER A 29 -9.44 32.61 13.06
N SER A 30 -8.14 32.88 12.83
CA SER A 30 -7.02 32.11 13.37
C SER A 30 -6.22 32.95 14.37
N GLU A 31 -5.73 32.33 15.45
CA GLU A 31 -5.01 33.00 16.54
C GLU A 31 -3.97 34.04 16.03
N HIS A 32 -4.00 35.25 16.61
CA HIS A 32 -3.28 36.45 16.19
C HIS A 32 -1.73 36.31 16.07
N ARG A 33 -1.23 35.67 15.01
CA ARG A 33 0.20 35.53 14.71
C ARG A 33 0.57 36.27 13.44
N LEU A 34 1.78 36.81 13.40
CA LEU A 34 2.31 37.49 12.22
C LEU A 34 2.58 36.49 11.09
N GLU A 35 1.85 36.61 9.99
CA GLU A 35 1.97 35.75 8.81
C GLU A 35 2.23 36.59 7.55
N PHE A 36 2.68 35.93 6.49
CA PHE A 36 2.95 36.59 5.21
C PHE A 36 2.62 35.69 4.03
N VAL A 37 3.13 36.00 2.83
CA VAL A 37 2.84 35.25 1.61
C VAL A 37 4.07 34.47 1.12
N GLY A 38 3.81 33.37 0.41
CA GLY A 38 4.82 32.58 -0.29
C GLY A 38 5.77 31.82 0.65
N LEU A 39 7.08 31.89 0.37
CA LEU A 39 8.14 31.18 1.10
C LEU A 39 8.22 31.50 2.61
N PHE A 40 7.61 32.59 3.05
CA PHE A 40 7.56 33.02 4.45
C PHE A 40 6.13 33.06 4.98
N GLY A 41 5.26 32.20 4.43
CA GLY A 41 3.83 32.15 4.78
C GLY A 41 3.58 31.89 6.26
N ASN A 42 4.40 31.04 6.88
CA ASN A 42 4.28 30.69 8.29
C ASN A 42 5.09 31.66 9.18
N SER A 43 4.45 32.10 10.27
CA SER A 43 5.05 32.88 11.36
C SER A 43 6.44 32.39 11.85
N ASN A 44 6.71 31.08 11.88
CA ASN A 44 8.01 30.58 12.32
C ASN A 44 9.14 30.83 11.30
N ASP A 45 8.84 30.75 10.01
CA ASP A 45 9.82 30.99 8.94
C ASP A 45 10.16 32.49 8.88
N LEU A 46 9.14 33.33 9.10
CA LEU A 46 9.30 34.77 9.25
C LEU A 46 10.15 35.13 10.48
N ALA A 47 9.93 34.45 11.61
CA ALA A 47 10.75 34.63 12.81
C ALA A 47 12.22 34.26 12.56
N ALA A 48 12.49 33.14 11.87
CA ALA A 48 13.85 32.72 11.53
C ALA A 48 14.56 33.75 10.62
N LEU A 49 13.83 34.41 9.73
CA LEU A 49 14.36 35.49 8.90
C LEU A 49 14.71 36.74 9.74
N PHE A 50 13.87 37.13 10.70
CA PHE A 50 14.19 38.23 11.62
C PHE A 50 15.40 37.92 12.50
N ILE A 51 15.56 36.66 12.91
CA ILE A 51 16.73 36.15 13.65
C ILE A 51 18.03 36.33 12.86
N VAL A 52 18.03 36.24 11.53
CA VAL A 52 19.21 36.53 10.70
C VAL A 52 19.63 37.99 10.83
N GLY A 53 18.68 38.93 10.87
CA GLY A 53 18.96 40.37 10.94
C GLY A 53 19.24 40.92 12.34
N PHE A 54 18.67 40.29 13.37
CA PHE A 54 18.72 40.77 14.75
C PHE A 54 20.15 41.08 15.27
N PRO A 55 21.18 40.24 15.05
CA PRO A 55 22.55 40.52 15.51
C PRO A 55 23.18 41.77 14.93
N PHE A 56 22.83 42.14 13.70
CA PHE A 56 23.39 43.29 13.00
C PHE A 56 22.92 44.63 13.58
N VAL A 57 21.86 44.59 14.39
CA VAL A 57 21.35 45.75 15.12
C VAL A 57 21.78 45.71 16.58
N VAL A 58 21.71 44.53 17.21
CA VAL A 58 21.99 44.38 18.65
C VAL A 58 23.48 44.50 18.96
N ALA A 59 24.37 43.87 18.18
CA ALA A 59 25.80 43.89 18.50
C ALA A 59 26.41 45.31 18.51
N PRO A 60 26.05 46.22 17.57
CA PRO A 60 26.43 47.63 17.66
C PRO A 60 25.79 48.36 18.86
N LEU A 61 24.51 48.13 19.15
CA LEU A 61 23.80 48.80 20.25
C LEU A 61 24.38 48.45 21.62
N VAL A 62 24.74 47.18 21.85
CA VAL A 62 25.33 46.72 23.13
C VAL A 62 26.75 47.27 23.34
N ARG A 63 27.42 47.74 22.28
CA ARG A 63 28.72 48.42 22.37
C ARG A 63 28.59 49.91 22.72
N ILE A 64 27.39 50.50 22.67
CA ILE A 64 27.15 51.90 23.06
C ILE A 64 27.12 51.97 24.60
N ARG A 65 27.95 52.84 25.19
CA ARG A 65 27.89 53.12 26.63
C ARG A 65 26.53 53.72 26.99
N LEU A 66 25.93 53.29 28.10
CA LEU A 66 24.62 53.78 28.60
C LEU A 66 24.50 55.31 28.64
N SER A 67 25.59 56.02 28.96
CA SER A 67 25.65 57.49 28.96
C SER A 67 25.46 58.15 27.59
N ASN A 68 25.53 57.39 26.49
CA ASN A 68 25.38 57.86 25.12
C ASN A 68 24.14 57.28 24.41
N ILE A 69 23.23 56.60 25.13
CA ILE A 69 22.08 55.91 24.51
C ILE A 69 21.09 56.89 23.85
N VAL A 70 20.96 58.12 24.38
CA VAL A 70 20.15 59.20 23.78
C VAL A 70 20.76 59.72 22.47
N LYS A 71 22.06 59.47 22.26
CA LYS A 71 22.79 59.76 21.00
C LYS A 71 22.93 58.52 20.11
N ALA A 72 22.34 57.38 20.49
CA ALA A 72 22.32 56.20 19.65
C ALA A 72 21.60 56.56 18.34
N PRO A 73 22.21 56.29 17.18
CA PRO A 73 21.69 56.85 15.96
C PRO A 73 20.39 56.14 15.59
N TRP A 74 19.36 56.91 15.23
CA TRP A 74 18.00 56.42 14.93
C TRP A 74 17.97 55.27 13.92
N HIS A 75 18.97 55.17 13.04
CA HIS A 75 19.16 54.06 12.09
C HIS A 75 19.51 52.71 12.73
N LEU A 76 19.75 52.63 14.05
CA LEU A 76 19.90 51.40 14.82
C LEU A 76 18.71 51.15 15.76
N LEU A 77 18.19 52.21 16.40
CA LEU A 77 17.06 52.09 17.33
C LEU A 77 15.74 51.72 16.63
N ILE A 78 15.42 52.36 15.50
CA ILE A 78 14.19 52.07 14.75
C ILE A 78 14.18 50.60 14.28
N PRO A 79 15.24 50.09 13.60
CA PRO A 79 15.29 48.68 13.24
C PRO A 79 15.24 47.72 14.42
N PHE A 80 15.84 48.07 15.55
CA PHE A 80 15.81 47.24 16.74
C PHE A 80 14.38 47.04 17.24
N VAL A 81 13.63 48.13 17.37
CA VAL A 81 12.23 48.09 17.81
C VAL A 81 11.37 47.32 16.81
N VAL A 82 11.52 47.61 15.51
CA VAL A 82 10.72 46.97 14.46
C VAL A 82 11.00 45.46 14.39
N ILE A 83 12.27 45.04 14.37
CA ILE A 83 12.62 43.61 14.31
C ILE A 83 12.19 42.89 15.60
N THR A 84 12.37 43.50 16.77
CA THR A 84 11.95 42.90 18.06
C THR A 84 10.44 42.74 18.13
N LEU A 85 9.69 43.75 17.68
CA LEU A 85 8.23 43.68 17.57
C LEU A 85 7.80 42.60 16.58
N GLY A 86 8.48 42.50 15.42
CA GLY A 86 8.24 41.43 14.46
C GLY A 86 8.44 40.04 15.07
N ILE A 87 9.54 39.82 15.80
CA ILE A 87 9.80 38.55 16.50
C ILE A 87 8.71 38.28 17.55
N TRP A 88 8.31 39.28 18.32
CA TRP A 88 7.23 39.16 19.30
C TRP A 88 5.90 38.72 18.65
N LEU A 89 5.50 39.40 17.57
CA LEU A 89 4.23 39.13 16.87
C LEU A 89 4.21 37.75 16.16
N THR A 90 5.37 37.16 15.85
CA THR A 90 5.42 35.78 15.31
C THR A 90 5.05 34.71 16.35
N GLN A 91 5.15 35.05 17.64
CA GLN A 91 4.96 34.13 18.77
C GLN A 91 5.81 32.84 18.67
N SER A 92 7.00 32.90 18.07
CA SER A 92 7.85 31.72 17.86
C SER A 92 8.78 31.43 19.05
N ARG A 93 8.50 30.37 19.83
CA ARG A 93 9.39 29.90 20.92
C ARG A 93 10.81 29.56 20.42
N GLY A 94 10.94 29.06 19.19
CA GLY A 94 12.23 28.78 18.56
C GLY A 94 13.06 30.04 18.31
N ALA A 95 12.44 31.18 18.03
CA ALA A 95 13.13 32.46 17.89
C ALA A 95 13.66 32.98 19.23
N PHE A 96 12.90 32.84 20.32
CA PHE A 96 13.38 33.19 21.66
C PHE A 96 14.55 32.29 22.11
N LEU A 97 14.49 30.99 21.82
CA LEU A 97 15.61 30.07 22.06
C LEU A 97 16.84 30.48 21.23
N ALA A 98 16.66 30.88 19.96
CA ALA A 98 17.74 31.38 19.14
C ALA A 98 18.40 32.64 19.74
N ILE A 99 17.62 33.62 20.23
CA ILE A 99 18.14 34.81 20.92
C ILE A 99 18.89 34.43 22.20
N PHE A 100 18.35 33.48 22.98
CA PHE A 100 19.02 32.98 24.18
C PHE A 100 20.39 32.36 23.85
N CYS A 101 20.46 31.50 22.84
CA CYS A 101 21.72 30.89 22.38
C CYS A 101 22.70 31.93 21.82
N MET A 102 22.21 32.97 21.12
CA MET A 102 23.04 34.13 20.77
C MET A 102 23.59 34.83 22.02
N GLY A 103 22.77 35.02 23.05
CA GLY A 103 23.19 35.57 24.34
C GLY A 103 24.30 34.76 25.00
N LEU A 104 24.20 33.43 24.98
CA LEU A 104 25.24 32.52 25.47
C LEU A 104 26.52 32.64 24.64
N ALA A 105 26.40 32.68 23.31
CA ALA A 105 27.55 32.88 22.43
C ALA A 105 28.23 34.24 22.68
N TRP A 106 27.44 35.31 22.88
CA TRP A 106 27.94 36.62 23.26
C TRP A 106 28.65 36.59 24.61
N PHE A 107 28.03 35.99 25.62
CA PHE A 107 28.61 35.83 26.95
C PHE A 107 29.94 35.07 26.91
N ALA A 108 30.03 34.00 26.12
CA ALA A 108 31.25 33.23 25.94
C ALA A 108 32.37 34.03 25.25
N MET A 109 32.03 35.07 24.49
CA MET A 109 33.00 35.99 23.88
C MET A 109 33.49 37.10 24.83
N GLN A 110 32.80 37.34 25.96
CA GLN A 110 33.14 38.42 26.89
C GLN A 110 34.29 38.05 27.84
N ARG A 111 35.12 39.04 28.21
CA ARG A 111 36.15 38.87 29.25
C ARG A 111 35.51 38.75 30.64
N ARG A 112 36.19 38.11 31.61
CA ARG A 112 35.67 37.81 32.96
C ARG A 112 35.01 39.01 33.68
N ALA A 113 35.52 40.23 33.48
CA ALA A 113 35.03 41.44 34.16
C ALA A 113 33.79 42.10 33.53
N SER A 114 33.37 41.70 32.31
CA SER A 114 32.24 42.31 31.58
C SER A 114 30.99 41.41 31.52
N LYS A 115 30.93 40.37 32.36
CA LYS A 115 29.84 39.37 32.36
C LYS A 115 28.49 39.90 32.83
N LEU A 116 28.45 40.97 33.62
CA LEU A 116 27.21 41.61 34.09
C LEU A 116 26.38 42.25 32.96
N SER A 117 27.01 42.73 31.88
CA SER A 117 26.27 43.35 30.76
C SER A 117 25.57 42.35 29.83
N ALA A 118 25.88 41.06 29.96
CA ALA A 118 25.27 39.98 29.17
C ALA A 118 24.10 39.30 29.91
N LEU A 119 23.88 39.61 31.19
CA LEU A 119 22.82 39.02 32.03
C LEU A 119 21.39 39.32 31.49
N PRO A 120 21.06 40.54 31.01
CA PRO A 120 19.75 40.81 30.42
C PRO A 120 19.51 40.02 29.12
N ILE A 121 20.55 39.83 28.31
CA ILE A 121 20.49 39.09 27.04
C ILE A 121 20.20 37.60 27.27
N LEU A 122 20.55 37.08 28.45
CA LEU A 122 20.29 35.69 28.85
C LEU A 122 18.92 35.51 29.54
N LEU A 123 18.51 36.43 30.42
CA LEU A 123 17.29 36.26 31.23
C LEU A 123 16.02 36.74 30.53
N VAL A 124 16.10 37.81 29.72
CA VAL A 124 14.92 38.40 29.08
C VAL A 124 14.25 37.47 28.07
N PRO A 125 14.96 36.76 27.16
CA PRO A 125 14.30 35.83 26.23
C PRO A 125 13.62 34.66 26.93
N VAL A 126 14.21 34.17 28.03
CA VAL A 126 13.64 33.08 28.85
C VAL A 126 12.35 33.57 29.51
N LEU A 127 12.37 34.73 30.17
CA LEU A 127 11.18 35.33 30.77
C LEU A 127 10.09 35.59 29.72
N LEU A 128 10.44 36.19 28.57
CA LEU A 128 9.49 36.46 27.49
C LEU A 128 8.88 35.18 26.90
N SER A 129 9.64 34.08 26.83
CA SER A 129 9.13 32.78 26.37
C SER A 129 8.04 32.19 27.28
N LEU A 130 8.05 32.54 28.58
CA LEU A 130 7.02 32.12 29.55
C LEU A 130 5.70 32.87 29.37
N PHE A 131 5.73 34.07 28.78
CA PHE A 131 4.54 34.90 28.50
C PHE A 131 3.89 34.61 27.14
N VAL A 132 4.42 33.66 26.35
CA VAL A 132 3.79 33.19 25.11
C VAL A 132 2.68 32.18 25.46
N PHE A 133 1.44 32.67 25.63
CA PHE A 133 0.25 31.87 25.92
C PHE A 133 -0.01 30.82 24.83
N ARG A 134 -0.17 29.55 25.22
CA ARG A 134 -0.73 28.45 24.41
C ARG A 134 -1.62 27.60 25.30
N SER A 135 -2.71 27.07 24.76
CA SER A 135 -3.55 26.09 25.46
C SER A 135 -2.75 24.79 25.68
N ALA A 136 -2.99 24.09 26.79
CA ALA A 136 -2.25 22.87 27.14
C ALA A 136 -2.41 21.76 26.09
N GLY A 137 -3.59 21.63 25.47
CA GLY A 137 -3.86 20.66 24.42
C GLY A 137 -3.03 20.86 23.14
N ASP A 138 -2.71 22.11 22.80
CA ASP A 138 -1.89 22.46 21.63
C ASP A 138 -0.40 22.11 21.83
N MET A 139 0.06 22.08 23.08
CA MET A 139 1.45 21.73 23.40
C MET A 139 1.69 20.21 23.30
N ASP A 140 0.73 19.41 23.77
CA ASP A 140 0.82 17.96 23.74
C ASP A 140 0.76 17.43 22.31
N GLY A 141 -0.18 17.91 21.48
CA GLY A 141 -0.25 17.57 20.06
C GLY A 141 1.00 17.98 19.26
N SER A 142 1.56 19.17 19.54
CA SER A 142 2.75 19.66 18.81
C SER A 142 4.05 18.91 19.16
N SER A 143 4.18 18.42 20.39
CA SER A 143 5.40 17.73 20.85
C SER A 143 5.46 16.28 20.36
N THR A 144 4.34 15.56 20.43
CA THR A 144 4.20 14.18 19.91
C THR A 144 4.42 14.14 18.40
N SER A 145 3.80 15.06 17.65
CA SER A 145 3.98 15.18 16.20
C SER A 145 5.44 15.44 15.80
N ARG A 146 6.18 16.28 16.55
CA ARG A 146 7.62 16.56 16.28
C ARG A 146 8.51 15.36 16.50
N TRP A 147 8.25 14.58 17.54
CA TRP A 147 9.00 13.36 17.79
C TRP A 147 8.80 12.35 16.65
N ASN A 148 7.56 12.22 16.18
CA ASN A 148 7.24 11.33 15.06
C ASN A 148 7.96 11.73 13.76
N TYR A 149 8.07 13.04 13.45
CA TYR A 149 8.91 13.52 12.34
C TYR A 149 10.38 13.11 12.49
N VAL A 150 10.97 13.27 13.68
CA VAL A 150 12.36 12.88 13.91
C VAL A 150 12.55 11.38 13.72
N VAL A 151 11.69 10.56 14.34
CA VAL A 151 11.75 9.09 14.24
C VAL A 151 11.57 8.64 12.78
N ALA A 152 10.62 9.22 12.06
CA ALA A 152 10.42 8.93 10.65
C ALA A 152 11.66 9.22 9.81
N GLY A 153 12.35 10.33 10.08
CA GLY A 153 13.59 10.65 9.38
C GLY A 153 14.75 9.70 9.68
N PHE A 154 14.87 9.23 10.92
CA PHE A 154 15.84 8.19 11.26
C PHE A 154 15.50 6.83 10.61
N ASN A 155 14.21 6.50 10.51
CA ASN A 155 13.77 5.29 9.83
C ASN A 155 14.02 5.37 8.30
N MET A 156 13.84 6.55 7.69
CA MET A 156 14.22 6.83 6.30
C MET A 156 15.75 6.71 6.09
N LEU A 157 16.55 7.20 7.04
CA LEU A 157 18.00 6.98 6.98
C LEU A 157 18.34 5.49 7.11
N ARG A 158 17.66 4.76 8.01
CA ARG A 158 17.91 3.33 8.22
C ARG A 158 17.58 2.51 6.98
N SER A 159 16.56 2.90 6.22
CA SER A 159 16.20 2.24 4.97
C SER A 159 17.13 2.58 3.81
N SER A 160 17.67 3.80 3.75
CA SER A 160 18.66 4.20 2.73
C SER A 160 19.80 5.05 3.33
N PRO A 161 20.83 4.44 3.95
CA PRO A 161 21.85 5.18 4.69
C PRO A 161 22.76 6.04 3.80
N VAL A 162 22.99 5.63 2.56
CA VAL A 162 23.99 6.26 1.67
C VAL A 162 23.38 7.38 0.83
N PHE A 163 22.19 7.21 0.28
CA PHE A 163 21.62 8.22 -0.61
C PHE A 163 20.36 8.87 -0.03
N GLY A 164 19.87 8.39 1.11
CA GLY A 164 18.57 8.77 1.63
C GLY A 164 17.45 8.28 0.73
N VAL A 165 16.22 8.68 1.05
CA VAL A 165 15.02 8.25 0.34
C VAL A 165 14.73 9.08 -0.93
N GLY A 166 15.56 10.09 -1.23
CA GLY A 166 15.45 11.00 -2.37
C GLY A 166 15.00 12.41 -1.97
N VAL A 167 15.56 13.43 -2.64
CA VAL A 167 15.27 14.85 -2.40
C VAL A 167 13.79 15.17 -2.68
N GLY A 168 13.13 15.83 -1.73
CA GLY A 168 11.70 16.18 -1.77
C GLY A 168 10.75 15.06 -1.36
N ARG A 169 11.25 13.85 -1.07
CA ARG A 169 10.42 12.66 -0.79
C ARG A 169 10.09 12.46 0.68
N TYR A 170 10.63 13.26 1.59
CA TYR A 170 10.33 13.13 3.02
C TYR A 170 8.84 13.27 3.30
N ALA A 171 8.19 14.29 2.72
CA ALA A 171 6.76 14.55 2.90
C ALA A 171 5.90 13.39 2.38
N GLU A 172 6.29 12.83 1.24
CA GLU A 172 5.60 11.73 0.56
C GLU A 172 5.73 10.40 1.32
N LEU A 173 6.86 10.19 1.98
CA LEU A 173 7.19 8.94 2.67
C LEU A 173 6.96 9.00 4.18
N TYR A 174 6.54 10.14 4.72
CA TYR A 174 6.40 10.32 6.17
C TYR A 174 5.48 9.26 6.80
N GLU A 175 4.35 8.95 6.16
CA GLU A 175 3.37 7.97 6.65
C GLU A 175 3.94 6.54 6.71
N LEU A 176 4.87 6.21 5.81
CA LEU A 176 5.52 4.90 5.77
C LEU A 176 6.52 4.69 6.92
N PHE A 177 7.11 5.77 7.43
CA PHE A 177 8.22 5.71 8.38
C PHE A 177 7.87 6.25 9.77
N THR A 178 6.67 6.82 9.97
CA THR A 178 6.19 7.31 11.26
C THR A 178 5.77 6.17 12.19
N PRO A 179 6.10 6.22 13.50
CA PRO A 179 5.68 5.20 14.46
C PRO A 179 4.19 5.29 14.83
N GLU A 180 3.55 6.45 14.64
CA GLU A 180 2.15 6.71 14.97
C GLU A 180 1.60 7.83 14.07
N PHE A 181 0.38 7.66 13.55
CA PHE A 181 -0.27 8.63 12.66
C PHE A 181 -1.20 9.54 13.48
N VAL A 182 -0.87 10.84 13.56
CA VAL A 182 -1.56 11.79 14.44
C VAL A 182 -2.26 12.90 13.65
N GLU A 183 -1.86 13.23 12.40
CA GLU A 183 -2.47 14.33 11.62
C GLU A 183 -2.29 14.23 10.09
N TRP A 184 -3.24 14.80 9.31
CA TRP A 184 -3.31 14.80 7.83
C TRP A 184 -2.66 16.03 7.15
N GLY A 185 -1.92 15.89 6.03
CA GLY A 185 -1.45 17.02 5.18
C GLY A 185 0.03 16.93 4.73
N LYS A 186 0.55 17.87 3.90
CA LYS A 186 1.97 17.89 3.48
C LYS A 186 2.91 18.15 4.67
N ARG A 187 3.70 17.14 5.07
CA ARG A 187 4.57 17.21 6.26
C ARG A 187 6.05 17.36 5.92
N THR A 188 6.80 17.98 6.83
CA THR A 188 8.26 18.11 6.70
C THR A 188 8.92 17.79 8.02
N ALA A 189 10.21 17.44 8.03
CA ALA A 189 10.89 16.89 9.21
C ALA A 189 10.96 17.81 10.45
N HIS A 190 10.52 19.06 10.33
CA HIS A 190 10.68 20.13 11.32
C HIS A 190 12.12 20.25 11.85
N SER A 191 13.09 19.81 11.07
CA SER A 191 14.52 19.94 11.34
C SER A 191 15.30 19.77 10.04
N SER A 192 16.11 20.76 9.70
CA SER A 192 16.87 20.76 8.44
C SER A 192 17.90 19.64 8.41
N TRP A 193 18.44 19.29 9.58
CA TRP A 193 19.41 18.20 9.73
C TRP A 193 18.77 16.84 9.48
N VAL A 194 17.58 16.61 10.06
CA VAL A 194 16.84 15.36 9.86
C VAL A 194 16.38 15.27 8.41
N LEU A 195 15.89 16.36 7.81
CA LEU A 195 15.44 16.37 6.43
C LEU A 195 16.55 15.97 5.45
N ILE A 196 17.71 16.62 5.51
CA ILE A 196 18.83 16.28 4.60
C ILE A 196 19.38 14.88 4.85
N MET A 197 19.38 14.43 6.10
CA MET A 197 19.79 13.08 6.47
C MET A 197 18.84 12.04 5.90
N SER A 198 17.54 12.31 5.96
CA SER A 198 16.51 11.40 5.47
C SER A 198 16.54 11.31 3.95
N GLU A 199 16.65 12.44 3.26
CA GLU A 199 16.52 12.51 1.80
C GLU A 199 17.83 12.34 1.04
N GLY A 200 18.95 12.78 1.62
CA GLY A 200 20.29 12.73 1.02
C GLY A 200 21.27 11.79 1.72
N GLY A 201 20.82 11.05 2.74
CA GLY A 201 21.62 10.08 3.47
C GLY A 201 22.75 10.70 4.29
N LEU A 202 23.66 9.85 4.77
CA LEU A 202 24.87 10.28 5.48
C LEU A 202 25.75 11.24 4.66
N PRO A 203 26.00 11.02 3.35
CA PRO A 203 26.77 11.95 2.52
C PRO A 203 26.11 13.33 2.42
N GLY A 204 24.79 13.39 2.19
CA GLY A 204 24.05 14.65 2.17
C GLY A 204 24.17 15.40 3.49
N LEU A 205 23.98 14.71 4.62
CA LEU A 205 24.17 15.27 5.95
C LEU A 205 25.60 15.76 6.18
N MET A 206 26.61 14.98 5.80
CA MET A 206 28.02 15.35 5.96
C MET A 206 28.39 16.60 5.16
N LEU A 207 27.91 16.71 3.93
CA LEU A 207 28.14 17.89 3.09
C LEU A 207 27.44 19.12 3.69
N PHE A 208 26.18 18.98 4.11
CA PHE A 208 25.41 20.07 4.69
C PHE A 208 26.00 20.56 6.02
N VAL A 209 26.37 19.64 6.92
CA VAL A 209 27.12 19.97 8.14
C VAL A 209 28.46 20.61 7.81
N GLY A 210 29.17 20.12 6.79
CA GLY A 210 30.44 20.69 6.33
C GLY A 210 30.32 22.17 5.91
N ILE A 211 29.24 22.52 5.19
CA ILE A 211 28.93 23.91 4.81
C ILE A 211 28.78 24.78 6.06
N PHE A 212 27.98 24.34 7.03
CA PHE A 212 27.76 25.09 8.28
C PHE A 212 29.00 25.22 9.14
N LEU A 213 29.77 24.13 9.30
CA LEU A 213 31.04 24.16 10.03
C LEU A 213 32.07 25.07 9.37
N SER A 214 32.07 25.16 8.04
CA SER A 214 32.94 26.10 7.31
C SER A 214 32.58 27.55 7.66
N GLY A 215 31.29 27.89 7.67
CA GLY A 215 30.79 29.20 8.11
C GLY A 215 31.15 29.48 9.58
N ALA A 216 30.95 28.50 10.47
CA ALA A 216 31.25 28.62 11.90
C ALA A 216 32.73 28.89 12.15
N ARG A 217 33.62 28.18 11.46
CA ARG A 217 35.06 28.39 11.53
C ARG A 217 35.44 29.83 11.13
N GLU A 218 34.85 30.33 10.05
CA GLU A 218 35.12 31.67 9.57
C GLU A 218 34.56 32.74 10.53
N ALA A 219 33.33 32.57 11.03
CA ALA A 219 32.72 33.46 12.02
C ALA A 219 33.51 33.52 13.34
N ILE A 220 33.93 32.36 13.86
CA ILE A 220 34.73 32.25 15.09
C ILE A 220 36.03 33.03 14.95
N ARG A 221 36.67 33.02 13.78
CA ARG A 221 37.94 33.75 13.57
C ARG A 221 37.78 35.26 13.58
N VAL A 222 36.63 35.79 13.16
CA VAL A 222 36.36 37.24 13.15
C VAL A 222 35.55 37.74 14.35
N ARG A 223 35.20 36.84 15.28
CA ARG A 223 34.29 37.11 16.40
C ARG A 223 34.71 38.27 17.30
N SER A 224 36.01 38.56 17.42
CA SER A 224 36.54 39.66 18.22
C SER A 224 36.23 41.04 17.61
N VAL A 225 36.20 41.12 16.28
CA VAL A 225 36.01 42.37 15.53
C VAL A 225 34.53 42.53 15.13
N ALA A 226 33.96 41.47 14.55
CA ALA A 226 32.61 41.42 14.00
C ALA A 226 31.80 40.23 14.58
N PRO A 227 31.41 40.29 15.86
CA PRO A 227 30.68 39.21 16.55
C PRO A 227 29.29 38.93 15.96
N GLU A 228 28.66 39.90 15.30
CA GLU A 228 27.33 39.79 14.70
C GLU A 228 27.19 38.61 13.73
N TYR A 229 28.26 38.25 13.00
CA TYR A 229 28.26 37.12 12.07
C TYR A 229 28.23 35.76 12.78
N LEU A 230 28.91 35.65 13.92
CA LEU A 230 28.85 34.43 14.75
C LEU A 230 27.47 34.29 15.40
N LEU A 231 26.93 35.40 15.92
CA LEU A 231 25.58 35.43 16.48
C LEU A 231 24.51 35.09 15.43
N CYS A 232 24.65 35.61 14.21
CA CYS A 232 23.77 35.31 13.10
C CYS A 232 23.77 33.81 12.79
N LEU A 233 24.95 33.19 12.69
CA LEU A 233 25.08 31.76 12.44
C LEU A 233 24.52 30.91 13.59
N VAL A 234 24.78 31.29 14.84
CA VAL A 234 24.26 30.58 16.03
C VAL A 234 22.74 30.66 16.07
N GLY A 235 22.17 31.85 15.93
CA GLY A 235 20.73 32.03 16.00
C GLY A 235 20.00 31.33 14.87
N TYR A 236 20.45 31.54 13.62
CA TYR A 236 19.84 30.86 12.49
C TYR A 236 20.03 29.35 12.56
N GLY A 237 21.18 28.87 13.04
CA GLY A 237 21.47 27.46 13.30
C GLY A 237 20.48 26.82 14.28
N VAL A 238 20.09 27.54 15.33
CA VAL A 238 19.03 27.09 16.25
C VAL A 238 17.68 27.08 15.55
N SER A 239 17.32 28.14 14.82
CA SER A 239 16.05 28.21 14.08
C SER A 239 15.89 27.07 13.06
N MET A 240 16.90 26.81 12.24
CA MET A 240 16.86 25.72 11.24
C MET A 240 16.94 24.31 11.87
N SER A 241 17.36 24.20 13.13
CA SER A 241 17.30 22.91 13.85
C SER A 241 15.86 22.53 14.19
N LEU A 242 14.96 23.52 14.24
CA LEU A 242 13.54 23.41 14.54
C LEU A 242 12.64 23.65 13.30
N LEU A 243 13.24 23.90 12.13
CA LEU A 243 12.57 24.19 10.86
C LEU A 243 13.21 23.42 9.71
N SER A 244 12.48 23.25 8.60
CA SER A 244 12.94 22.46 7.45
C SER A 244 13.46 23.34 6.31
N HIS A 245 14.57 24.03 6.54
CA HIS A 245 15.15 25.02 5.61
C HIS A 245 16.20 24.43 4.67
N THR A 246 16.39 23.12 4.63
CA THR A 246 17.45 22.43 3.88
C THR A 246 17.61 22.90 2.44
N TYR A 247 16.49 23.07 1.72
CA TYR A 247 16.48 23.47 0.30
C TYR A 247 16.03 24.92 0.08
N ILE A 248 15.85 25.68 1.15
CA ILE A 248 15.58 27.11 1.07
C ILE A 248 16.93 27.83 0.89
N PHE A 249 16.94 29.01 0.29
CA PHE A 249 18.19 29.74 0.02
C PHE A 249 18.88 30.29 1.30
N LEU A 250 18.16 30.42 2.41
CA LEU A 250 18.61 31.11 3.62
C LEU A 250 19.87 30.50 4.30
N PRO A 251 20.00 29.17 4.49
CA PRO A 251 21.22 28.53 5.00
C PRO A 251 22.47 28.95 4.22
N PHE A 252 22.36 28.95 2.89
CA PHE A 252 23.46 29.26 1.98
C PHE A 252 23.78 30.75 1.99
N LEU A 253 22.75 31.60 2.10
CA LEU A 253 22.92 33.05 2.24
C LEU A 253 23.68 33.40 3.53
N VAL A 254 23.29 32.82 4.68
CA VAL A 254 23.96 33.08 5.97
C VAL A 254 25.43 32.69 5.91
N VAL A 255 25.74 31.48 5.43
CA VAL A 255 27.13 31.03 5.29
C VAL A 255 27.91 31.89 4.28
N GLY A 256 27.28 32.30 3.18
CA GLY A 256 27.88 33.20 2.18
C GLY A 256 28.23 34.57 2.74
N ILE A 257 27.31 35.19 3.48
CA ILE A 257 27.52 36.50 4.15
C ILE A 257 28.66 36.41 5.17
N VAL A 258 28.65 35.37 6.01
CA VAL A 258 29.72 35.12 6.99
C VAL A 258 31.08 34.94 6.31
N GLY A 259 31.14 34.15 5.24
CA GLY A 259 32.37 33.93 4.48
C GLY A 259 32.91 35.19 3.81
N ALA A 260 32.03 35.98 3.19
CA ALA A 260 32.39 37.26 2.57
C ALA A 260 32.91 38.27 3.60
N ALA A 261 32.22 38.40 4.74
CA ALA A 261 32.64 39.27 5.83
C ALA A 261 33.98 38.81 6.44
N ALA A 262 34.17 37.51 6.66
CA ALA A 262 35.41 36.98 7.19
C ALA A 262 36.61 37.30 6.29
N ARG A 263 36.46 37.16 4.96
CA ARG A 263 37.50 37.56 3.99
C ARG A 263 37.77 39.07 4.02
N HIS A 264 36.72 39.89 4.07
CA HIS A 264 36.84 41.34 4.11
C HIS A 264 37.59 41.83 5.35
N HIS A 265 37.27 41.28 6.53
CA HIS A 265 37.92 41.64 7.78
C HIS A 265 39.35 41.09 7.87
N ARG A 266 39.65 39.91 7.31
CA ARG A 266 41.03 39.41 7.22
C ARG A 266 41.94 40.28 6.37
N ALA A 267 41.44 40.84 5.27
CA ALA A 267 42.22 41.74 4.43
C ALA A 267 42.55 43.07 5.13
N ARG A 268 41.85 43.41 6.22
CA ARG A 268 41.98 44.70 6.93
C ARG A 268 42.60 44.62 8.33
N PHE A 269 42.62 43.44 8.95
CA PHE A 269 43.12 43.25 10.31
C PHE A 269 44.07 42.05 10.36
N THR A 270 45.29 42.24 10.88
CA THR A 270 46.22 41.18 11.25
C THR A 270 45.66 40.41 12.46
N LEU A 271 44.76 39.47 12.19
CA LEU A 271 44.20 38.59 13.20
C LEU A 271 45.25 37.54 13.59
N THR A 272 45.73 37.57 14.82
CA THR A 272 46.68 36.58 15.35
C THR A 272 46.03 35.20 15.43
N GLU A 273 46.73 34.18 14.93
CA GLU A 273 46.33 32.77 15.00
C GLU A 273 46.48 32.23 16.43
N ASP A 274 45.57 32.60 17.33
CA ASP A 274 45.44 31.94 18.64
C ASP A 274 44.07 31.27 18.76
N VAL A 275 43.90 30.14 18.07
CA VAL A 275 42.86 29.16 18.41
C VAL A 275 43.44 27.75 18.31
N GLY A 276 44.00 27.32 19.43
CA GLY A 276 43.80 25.99 20.03
C GLY A 276 44.07 24.77 19.16
N LYS A 277 45.28 24.22 19.30
CA LYS A 277 45.56 22.79 19.10
C LYS A 277 44.76 21.98 20.14
N GLY A 278 43.55 21.56 19.80
CA GLY A 278 42.72 20.71 20.66
C GLY A 278 41.43 20.30 19.97
N LEU A 279 41.15 19.01 19.94
CA LEU A 279 39.99 18.31 19.35
C LEU A 279 39.81 18.26 17.81
N PHE A 280 40.26 19.24 17.02
CA PHE A 280 39.99 19.25 15.56
C PHE A 280 41.19 18.92 14.64
N GLY A 281 42.28 18.40 15.19
CA GLY A 281 43.51 18.08 14.47
C GLY A 281 43.48 16.82 13.58
N LEU A 282 42.41 16.00 13.63
CA LEU A 282 42.41 14.69 12.96
C LEU A 282 41.71 14.63 11.59
N PHE A 283 41.01 15.67 11.15
CA PHE A 283 40.18 15.59 9.94
C PHE A 283 40.39 16.67 8.85
N PRO A 284 41.61 16.80 8.26
CA PRO A 284 41.74 17.45 6.94
C PRO A 284 42.27 16.54 5.82
N ARG A 285 42.77 15.33 6.14
CA ARG A 285 43.36 14.42 5.14
C ARG A 285 42.39 13.36 4.61
N ILE A 286 41.47 12.88 5.45
CA ILE A 286 40.47 11.85 5.07
C ILE A 286 39.33 12.47 4.25
N ALA A 287 38.84 13.66 4.64
CA ALA A 287 37.77 14.36 3.91
C ALA A 287 38.19 14.79 2.49
N ARG A 288 39.48 15.14 2.28
CA ARG A 288 40.00 15.43 0.93
C ARG A 288 40.11 14.18 0.06
N ARG A 289 40.43 13.02 0.63
CA ARG A 289 40.50 11.74 -0.11
C ARG A 289 39.11 11.17 -0.37
N ALA A 290 38.16 11.29 0.58
CA ALA A 290 36.77 10.90 0.40
C ALA A 290 36.06 11.75 -0.65
N ALA A 291 36.26 13.08 -0.64
CA ALA A 291 35.69 13.96 -1.66
C ALA A 291 36.26 13.70 -3.05
N LEU A 292 37.55 13.37 -3.17
CA LEU A 292 38.18 13.04 -4.46
C LEU A 292 37.77 11.65 -4.98
N VAL A 293 37.58 10.67 -4.08
CA VAL A 293 37.06 9.32 -4.44
C VAL A 293 35.58 9.40 -4.83
N SER A 294 34.77 10.23 -4.17
CA SER A 294 33.39 10.52 -4.60
C SER A 294 33.33 11.26 -5.94
N MET A 295 34.29 12.15 -6.24
CA MET A 295 34.35 12.86 -7.52
C MET A 295 34.81 11.97 -8.68
N ILE A 296 35.65 10.96 -8.42
CA ILE A 296 36.08 9.98 -9.42
C ILE A 296 35.00 8.91 -9.65
N LEU A 297 34.23 8.53 -8.62
CA LEU A 297 33.05 7.66 -8.78
C LEU A 297 31.89 8.36 -9.52
N LEU A 298 31.85 9.70 -9.52
CA LEU A 298 30.89 10.50 -10.30
C LEU A 298 31.20 10.55 -11.81
N CYS A 299 32.43 10.24 -12.24
CA CYS A 299 32.82 10.24 -13.66
C CYS A 299 32.73 8.86 -14.35
N PHE A 300 32.39 7.80 -13.60
CA PHE A 300 32.14 6.46 -14.14
C PHE A 300 30.68 6.02 -14.02
N ALA A 301 29.75 6.96 -13.86
CA ALA A 301 28.36 6.71 -14.22
C ALA A 301 28.28 6.64 -15.75
N ALA A 302 28.68 5.50 -16.31
CA ALA A 302 28.09 5.05 -17.56
C ALA A 302 26.57 5.20 -17.42
N PRO A 303 25.83 5.60 -18.47
CA PRO A 303 24.38 5.48 -18.42
C PRO A 303 24.12 4.02 -18.06
N LEU A 304 23.51 3.76 -16.89
CA LEU A 304 22.94 2.45 -16.63
C LEU A 304 21.97 2.26 -17.80
N SER A 305 22.34 1.41 -18.75
CA SER A 305 21.40 0.84 -19.71
C SER A 305 20.18 0.46 -18.87
N ALA A 306 19.01 1.02 -19.17
CA ALA A 306 17.83 0.93 -18.32
C ALA A 306 17.47 -0.55 -18.11
N GLN A 307 18.00 -1.14 -17.04
CA GLN A 307 17.95 -2.57 -16.82
C GLN A 307 16.57 -2.90 -16.26
N LEU A 308 15.92 -3.90 -16.85
CA LEU A 308 14.65 -4.40 -16.34
C LEU A 308 14.83 -4.84 -14.88
N ARG A 309 13.79 -4.61 -14.09
CA ARG A 309 13.74 -5.03 -12.69
C ARG A 309 12.51 -5.88 -12.44
N GLY A 310 12.54 -6.75 -11.44
CA GLY A 310 11.38 -7.58 -11.12
C GLY A 310 11.28 -7.98 -9.67
N ILE A 311 10.12 -8.53 -9.32
CA ILE A 311 9.79 -9.07 -8.00
C ILE A 311 9.03 -10.38 -8.21
N SER A 312 9.44 -11.41 -7.47
CA SER A 312 8.81 -12.73 -7.54
C SER A 312 7.44 -12.73 -6.87
N ASP A 313 6.54 -13.60 -7.34
CA ASP A 313 5.21 -13.83 -6.75
C ASP A 313 4.25 -12.64 -6.96
N LEU A 314 3.04 -12.72 -6.38
CA LEU A 314 1.93 -11.76 -6.52
C LEU A 314 1.81 -10.75 -5.37
N ASP A 315 2.93 -10.31 -4.79
CA ASP A 315 2.88 -9.16 -3.88
C ASP A 315 2.56 -7.90 -4.70
N LYS A 316 1.29 -7.48 -4.67
CA LYS A 316 0.75 -6.43 -5.54
C LYS A 316 1.55 -5.14 -5.36
N PRO A 317 2.00 -4.51 -6.46
CA PRO A 317 2.03 -3.09 -6.81
C PRO A 317 1.60 -1.91 -5.93
N PHE A 318 1.17 -2.04 -4.67
CA PHE A 318 0.63 -0.93 -3.88
C PHE A 318 1.67 0.17 -3.61
N GLY A 319 1.43 1.37 -4.16
CA GLY A 319 2.24 2.55 -3.87
C GLY A 319 3.75 2.30 -3.92
N ALA A 320 4.50 2.89 -2.98
CA ALA A 320 5.95 2.70 -2.84
C ALA A 320 6.34 1.52 -1.93
N THR A 321 5.38 0.76 -1.42
CA THR A 321 5.59 -0.41 -0.55
C THR A 321 5.74 -1.67 -1.40
N HIS A 322 6.82 -1.75 -2.17
CA HIS A 322 7.30 -3.01 -2.75
C HIS A 322 8.61 -3.38 -2.08
N ARG A 323 8.82 -4.68 -1.88
CA ARG A 323 10.15 -5.20 -1.58
C ARG A 323 11.13 -4.72 -2.66
N GLU A 324 12.39 -4.51 -2.29
CA GLU A 324 13.40 -4.04 -3.23
C GLU A 324 13.39 -4.85 -4.52
N LEU A 325 13.26 -4.13 -5.62
CA LEU A 325 13.26 -4.68 -6.95
C LEU A 325 14.61 -5.36 -7.25
N GLY A 326 14.55 -6.64 -7.63
CA GLY A 326 15.72 -7.41 -8.01
C GLY A 326 16.16 -7.13 -9.45
N ASN A 327 17.46 -7.23 -9.69
CA ASN A 327 18.03 -7.30 -11.04
C ASN A 327 17.93 -8.73 -11.64
N ALA A 328 17.32 -9.66 -10.91
CA ALA A 328 16.98 -11.01 -11.33
C ALA A 328 15.74 -11.48 -10.55
N VAL A 329 15.00 -12.43 -11.11
CA VAL A 329 13.83 -13.04 -10.47
C VAL A 329 14.06 -14.53 -10.26
N GLU A 330 13.80 -15.02 -9.06
CA GLU A 330 13.74 -16.45 -8.79
C GLU A 330 12.27 -16.85 -8.57
N VAL A 331 11.80 -17.84 -9.32
CA VAL A 331 10.48 -18.46 -9.13
C VAL A 331 10.65 -19.96 -8.96
N ALA A 332 9.80 -20.58 -8.15
CA ALA A 332 9.85 -22.01 -7.90
C ALA A 332 8.44 -22.59 -7.73
N GLY A 333 8.19 -23.73 -8.36
CA GLY A 333 6.87 -24.33 -8.40
C GLY A 333 6.86 -25.80 -8.78
N SER A 334 5.72 -26.42 -8.51
CA SER A 334 5.46 -27.81 -8.87
C SER A 334 4.99 -27.93 -10.32
N ARG A 335 5.06 -29.14 -10.85
CA ARG A 335 4.55 -29.44 -12.19
C ARG A 335 3.03 -29.31 -12.21
N GLY A 336 2.47 -28.68 -13.23
CA GLY A 336 1.05 -28.32 -13.29
C GLY A 336 0.69 -26.99 -12.60
N GLU A 337 1.67 -26.28 -12.03
CA GLU A 337 1.45 -24.98 -11.39
C GLU A 337 1.60 -23.81 -12.39
N VAL A 338 0.94 -22.70 -12.09
CA VAL A 338 1.14 -21.41 -12.78
C VAL A 338 1.78 -20.47 -11.79
N LEU A 339 3.01 -20.04 -12.08
CA LEU A 339 3.76 -19.10 -11.25
C LEU A 339 3.63 -17.69 -11.80
N ASN A 340 3.83 -16.70 -10.93
CA ASN A 340 3.64 -15.29 -11.24
C ASN A 340 4.86 -14.50 -10.78
N PHE A 341 5.21 -13.45 -11.51
CA PHE A 341 6.16 -12.43 -11.08
C PHE A 341 5.91 -11.13 -11.83
N PHE A 342 6.26 -10.00 -11.22
CA PHE A 342 6.14 -8.69 -11.87
C PHE A 342 7.46 -8.26 -12.49
N VAL A 343 7.36 -7.57 -13.61
CA VAL A 343 8.47 -6.92 -14.33
C VAL A 343 8.16 -5.43 -14.41
N GLN A 344 9.10 -4.62 -13.94
CA GLN A 344 9.07 -3.18 -14.15
C GLN A 344 9.84 -2.84 -15.42
N LEU A 345 9.13 -2.29 -16.39
CA LEU A 345 9.66 -1.80 -17.65
C LEU A 345 10.28 -0.39 -17.47
N PRO A 346 11.35 -0.06 -18.22
CA PRO A 346 11.93 1.27 -18.22
C PRO A 346 10.94 2.30 -18.78
N GLN A 347 10.98 3.53 -18.27
CA GLN A 347 10.15 4.61 -18.81
C GLN A 347 10.64 5.03 -20.21
N GLY A 348 9.72 5.19 -21.15
CA GLY A 348 10.04 5.62 -22.53
C GLY A 348 8.88 5.39 -23.51
N LYS A 349 9.00 5.98 -24.71
CA LYS A 349 8.02 5.85 -25.82
C LYS A 349 8.49 4.83 -26.85
N ALA A 350 8.61 3.57 -26.44
CA ALA A 350 9.09 2.50 -27.32
C ALA A 350 8.16 1.29 -27.30
N CYS A 351 7.98 0.69 -28.49
CA CYS A 351 7.25 -0.55 -28.68
C CYS A 351 8.26 -1.69 -28.82
N HIS A 352 8.28 -2.62 -27.87
CA HIS A 352 9.17 -3.78 -27.95
C HIS A 352 8.43 -5.09 -27.70
N LYS A 353 8.99 -6.15 -28.26
CA LYS A 353 8.51 -7.51 -28.04
C LYS A 353 8.95 -7.99 -26.66
N LEU A 354 8.02 -8.53 -25.86
CA LEU A 354 8.31 -9.29 -24.66
C LEU A 354 8.46 -10.78 -25.00
N SER A 355 9.51 -11.40 -24.47
CA SER A 355 9.69 -12.84 -24.58
C SER A 355 10.46 -13.38 -23.39
N LEU A 356 10.12 -14.59 -22.99
CA LEU A 356 10.86 -15.39 -22.04
C LEU A 356 10.79 -16.84 -22.51
N ALA A 357 11.96 -17.46 -22.66
CA ALA A 357 12.11 -18.88 -22.87
C ALA A 357 13.14 -19.39 -21.87
N PHE A 358 12.88 -20.58 -21.31
CA PHE A 358 13.78 -21.20 -20.36
C PHE A 358 14.70 -22.18 -21.07
N GLN A 359 15.93 -22.25 -20.60
CA GLN A 359 16.98 -23.13 -21.10
C GLN A 359 17.50 -24.02 -19.97
N ARG A 360 17.82 -25.26 -20.33
CA ARG A 360 18.54 -26.20 -19.48
C ARG A 360 19.99 -25.77 -19.29
N THR A 361 20.67 -26.37 -18.32
CA THR A 361 22.13 -26.21 -18.17
C THR A 361 22.91 -26.66 -19.43
N SER A 362 22.33 -27.55 -20.25
CA SER A 362 22.90 -27.94 -21.55
C SER A 362 22.78 -26.87 -22.65
N GLY A 363 22.02 -25.79 -22.40
CA GLY A 363 21.75 -24.72 -23.37
C GLY A 363 20.51 -24.96 -24.25
N GLU A 364 19.90 -26.15 -24.19
CA GLU A 364 18.67 -26.45 -24.93
C GLU A 364 17.44 -25.78 -24.31
N ILE A 365 16.49 -25.33 -25.15
CA ILE A 365 15.22 -24.75 -24.70
C ILE A 365 14.36 -25.82 -24.02
N GLU A 366 13.89 -25.53 -22.81
CA GLU A 366 12.95 -26.39 -22.09
C GLU A 366 11.56 -26.30 -22.72
N LYS A 367 11.03 -27.44 -23.14
CA LYS A 367 9.65 -27.57 -23.65
C LYS A 367 8.69 -27.78 -22.49
N GLY A 368 7.41 -27.48 -22.71
CA GLY A 368 6.37 -27.66 -21.68
C GLY A 368 6.33 -26.54 -20.63
N ILE A 369 7.06 -25.44 -20.85
CA ILE A 369 6.91 -24.22 -20.04
C ILE A 369 6.34 -23.14 -20.95
N ALA A 370 5.15 -22.65 -20.61
CA ALA A 370 4.50 -21.57 -21.35
C ALA A 370 4.59 -20.27 -20.54
N THR A 371 4.90 -19.16 -21.22
CA THR A 371 4.92 -17.83 -20.61
C THR A 371 3.89 -16.92 -21.26
N THR A 372 3.10 -16.26 -20.42
CA THR A 372 2.12 -15.24 -20.83
C THR A 372 2.43 -13.93 -20.11
N PHE A 373 2.39 -12.82 -20.84
CA PHE A 373 2.55 -11.49 -20.26
C PHE A 373 1.22 -10.73 -20.27
N TYR A 374 0.99 -9.97 -19.21
CA TYR A 374 -0.21 -9.17 -19.03
C TYR A 374 0.14 -7.71 -18.78
N PHE A 375 -0.50 -6.85 -19.54
CA PHE A 375 -0.56 -5.43 -19.26
C PHE A 375 -1.52 -5.19 -18.09
N LEU A 376 -1.18 -4.26 -17.21
CA LEU A 376 -1.90 -4.00 -15.97
C LEU A 376 -2.47 -2.58 -15.95
N PRO A 377 -3.56 -2.28 -16.68
CA PRO A 377 -4.16 -0.95 -16.68
C PRO A 377 -4.41 -0.44 -15.25
N TYR A 378 -4.27 0.87 -15.06
CA TYR A 378 -4.66 1.49 -13.81
C TYR A 378 -6.18 1.59 -13.69
N VAL A 379 -6.70 1.26 -12.52
CA VAL A 379 -8.06 1.58 -12.08
C VAL A 379 -7.93 2.63 -10.98
N THR A 380 -8.71 3.71 -11.09
CA THR A 380 -8.64 4.81 -10.14
C THR A 380 -9.75 4.66 -9.12
N THR A 381 -9.40 4.61 -7.83
CA THR A 381 -10.36 4.64 -6.71
C THR A 381 -10.49 6.08 -6.20
N GLU A 382 -11.70 6.45 -5.80
CA GLU A 382 -12.01 7.76 -5.20
C GLU A 382 -12.27 7.66 -3.69
N HIS A 383 -12.64 6.48 -3.22
CA HIS A 383 -12.96 6.19 -1.83
C HIS A 383 -12.07 5.06 -1.32
N PRO A 384 -11.59 5.11 -0.07
CA PRO A 384 -10.87 3.99 0.54
C PRO A 384 -11.87 2.91 0.96
N SER A 385 -11.57 1.62 0.77
CA SER A 385 -12.45 0.53 1.23
C SER A 385 -12.43 0.34 2.76
N PHE A 386 -11.32 0.65 3.40
CA PHE A 386 -11.12 0.48 4.85
C PHE A 386 -10.30 1.65 5.42
N PRO A 387 -10.26 1.86 6.75
CA PRO A 387 -9.46 2.92 7.36
C PRO A 387 -7.97 2.79 6.99
N GLY A 388 -7.43 3.78 6.27
CA GLY A 388 -6.05 3.78 5.80
C GLY A 388 -5.82 3.10 4.43
N ALA A 389 -6.87 2.67 3.74
CA ALA A 389 -6.73 2.13 2.39
C ALA A 389 -6.20 3.22 1.42
N PRO A 390 -5.23 2.88 0.54
CA PRO A 390 -4.72 3.83 -0.44
C PRO A 390 -5.80 4.20 -1.46
N VAL A 391 -5.92 5.49 -1.77
CA VAL A 391 -6.83 6.02 -2.79
C VAL A 391 -6.02 6.45 -4.01
N GLY A 392 -6.56 6.25 -5.22
CA GLY A 392 -5.95 6.67 -6.47
C GLY A 392 -5.71 5.49 -7.41
N LYS A 393 -4.53 5.43 -8.05
CA LYS A 393 -4.27 4.44 -9.11
C LYS A 393 -3.85 3.09 -8.55
N HIS A 394 -4.59 2.04 -8.90
CA HIS A 394 -4.30 0.65 -8.54
C HIS A 394 -4.12 -0.22 -9.77
N LEU A 395 -3.27 -1.24 -9.64
CA LEU A 395 -3.13 -2.31 -10.63
C LEU A 395 -4.09 -3.43 -10.24
N ASP A 396 -5.00 -3.80 -11.14
CA ASP A 396 -5.92 -4.91 -10.89
C ASP A 396 -6.33 -5.68 -12.16
N PRO A 397 -6.78 -5.04 -13.26
CA PRO A 397 -7.07 -5.77 -14.50
C PRO A 397 -5.80 -6.40 -15.09
N THR A 398 -5.90 -7.63 -15.58
CA THR A 398 -4.77 -8.35 -16.22
C THR A 398 -5.08 -8.61 -17.68
N VAL A 399 -4.75 -7.64 -18.54
CA VAL A 399 -5.03 -7.72 -19.98
C VAL A 399 -3.92 -8.49 -20.68
N PRO A 400 -4.20 -9.62 -21.36
CA PRO A 400 -3.17 -10.37 -22.07
C PRO A 400 -2.56 -9.55 -23.21
N ILE A 401 -1.23 -9.57 -23.35
CA ILE A 401 -0.53 -8.85 -24.42
C ILE A 401 -0.50 -9.73 -25.68
N GLY A 402 -1.38 -9.45 -26.64
CA GLY A 402 -1.42 -10.13 -27.94
C GLY A 402 -0.24 -9.77 -28.86
N ALA A 403 0.32 -10.77 -29.56
CA ALA A 403 1.47 -10.65 -30.48
C ALA A 403 2.79 -10.09 -29.88
N ASN A 404 2.90 -10.11 -28.55
CA ASN A 404 4.08 -9.78 -27.73
C ASN A 404 4.64 -8.35 -27.83
N SER A 405 4.17 -7.47 -28.72
CA SER A 405 4.63 -6.08 -28.74
C SER A 405 3.81 -5.22 -27.79
N ILE A 406 4.45 -4.64 -26.77
CA ILE A 406 3.84 -3.61 -25.92
C ILE A 406 4.44 -2.26 -26.25
N CYS A 407 3.57 -1.27 -26.46
CA CYS A 407 3.92 0.13 -26.64
C CYS A 407 3.72 0.88 -25.33
N LEU A 408 4.81 1.35 -24.74
CA LEU A 408 4.75 2.19 -23.56
C LEU A 408 4.39 3.62 -23.98
N HIS A 409 3.33 4.17 -23.38
CA HIS A 409 3.00 5.58 -23.45
C HIS A 409 3.35 6.26 -22.11
N GLU A 410 3.41 7.58 -22.11
CA GLU A 410 3.83 8.40 -20.96
C GLU A 410 2.95 8.18 -19.70
N GLN A 411 1.73 7.68 -19.89
CA GLN A 411 0.78 7.36 -18.82
C GLN A 411 0.59 5.84 -18.59
N SER A 412 1.30 5.00 -19.35
CA SER A 412 1.20 3.55 -19.20
C SER A 412 1.81 3.12 -17.85
N PRO A 413 1.19 2.14 -17.15
CA PRO A 413 1.81 1.48 -16.02
C PRO A 413 3.15 0.90 -16.45
N SER A 414 4.17 1.14 -15.61
CA SER A 414 5.51 0.55 -15.82
C SER A 414 5.55 -0.93 -15.45
N TRP A 415 4.46 -1.48 -14.91
CA TRP A 415 4.40 -2.85 -14.42
C TRP A 415 3.72 -3.79 -15.40
N ILE A 416 4.34 -4.94 -15.63
CA ILE A 416 3.81 -6.07 -16.38
C ILE A 416 3.80 -7.28 -15.46
N LEU A 417 2.76 -8.09 -15.57
CA LEU A 417 2.71 -9.39 -14.91
C LEU A 417 3.17 -10.46 -15.91
N ALA A 418 4.10 -11.31 -15.50
CA ALA A 418 4.46 -12.53 -16.21
C ALA A 418 3.86 -13.75 -15.50
N GLU A 419 3.26 -14.65 -16.26
CA GLU A 419 2.82 -15.96 -15.80
C GLU A 419 3.65 -17.05 -16.46
N VAL A 420 4.10 -18.02 -15.66
CA VAL A 420 4.87 -19.18 -16.11
C VAL A 420 4.10 -20.44 -15.75
N LYS A 421 3.49 -21.07 -16.75
CA LYS A 421 2.78 -22.33 -16.60
C LYS A 421 3.75 -23.49 -16.82
N ILE A 422 3.89 -24.35 -15.82
CA ILE A 422 4.73 -25.55 -15.86
C ILE A 422 3.83 -26.73 -16.23
N ASP A 423 4.09 -27.38 -17.36
CA ASP A 423 3.35 -28.59 -17.73
C ASP A 423 3.63 -29.76 -16.77
N ARG A 424 2.64 -30.64 -16.59
CA ARG A 424 2.73 -31.79 -15.68
C ARG A 424 3.83 -32.77 -16.08
N SER A 425 4.18 -32.83 -17.36
CA SER A 425 5.16 -33.76 -17.93
C SER A 425 6.62 -33.28 -17.82
N VAL A 426 6.86 -32.00 -17.52
CA VAL A 426 8.21 -31.44 -17.43
C VAL A 426 9.00 -32.16 -16.34
N SER A 427 10.28 -32.45 -16.59
CA SER A 427 11.13 -33.10 -15.58
C SER A 427 11.54 -32.12 -14.48
N PRO A 428 11.63 -32.55 -13.20
CA PRO A 428 12.10 -31.71 -12.10
C PRO A 428 13.56 -31.31 -12.30
N GLN A 429 13.85 -30.01 -12.31
CA GLN A 429 15.18 -29.43 -12.53
C GLN A 429 15.17 -27.92 -12.29
N ALA A 430 16.35 -27.30 -12.30
CA ALA A 430 16.48 -25.84 -12.40
C ALA A 430 16.78 -25.44 -13.84
N VAL A 431 16.06 -24.44 -14.35
CA VAL A 431 16.26 -23.85 -15.68
C VAL A 431 16.42 -22.34 -15.55
N THR A 432 17.08 -21.73 -16.52
CA THR A 432 17.31 -20.27 -16.55
C THR A 432 16.78 -19.67 -17.84
N GLY A 433 16.22 -18.48 -17.75
CA GLY A 433 15.78 -17.70 -18.89
C GLY A 433 16.04 -16.21 -18.64
N ALA A 434 15.64 -15.37 -19.57
CA ALA A 434 15.62 -13.93 -19.38
C ALA A 434 14.37 -13.33 -20.03
N VAL A 435 13.71 -12.41 -19.34
CA VAL A 435 12.71 -11.55 -19.98
C VAL A 435 13.45 -10.55 -20.84
N LEU A 436 13.15 -10.51 -22.13
CA LEU A 436 13.74 -9.57 -23.07
C LEU A 436 12.74 -8.45 -23.40
N PHE A 437 13.20 -7.21 -23.39
CA PHE A 437 12.45 -6.02 -23.80
C PHE A 437 13.39 -5.03 -24.50
N GLY A 438 13.38 -5.04 -25.84
CA GLY A 438 14.36 -4.27 -26.62
C GLY A 438 15.78 -4.78 -26.35
N GLU A 439 16.68 -3.89 -25.93
CA GLU A 439 18.04 -4.24 -25.52
C GLU A 439 18.15 -4.61 -24.02
N SER A 440 17.07 -4.43 -23.25
CA SER A 440 17.06 -4.71 -21.82
C SER A 440 16.69 -6.17 -21.54
N SER A 441 17.33 -6.75 -20.53
CA SER A 441 17.06 -8.13 -20.09
C SER A 441 16.94 -8.25 -18.58
N LEU A 442 16.01 -9.08 -18.11
CA LEU A 442 15.88 -9.48 -16.70
C LEU A 442 16.09 -11.00 -16.58
N PRO A 443 17.20 -11.47 -15.99
CA PRO A 443 17.42 -12.88 -15.71
C PRO A 443 16.31 -13.48 -14.83
N VAL A 444 15.82 -14.66 -15.21
CA VAL A 444 14.82 -15.42 -14.47
C VAL A 444 15.32 -16.83 -14.24
N LYS A 445 15.39 -17.25 -12.98
CA LYS A 445 15.68 -18.64 -12.60
C LYS A 445 14.39 -19.31 -12.17
N LEU A 446 14.11 -20.47 -12.75
CA LEU A 446 12.96 -21.29 -12.43
C LEU A 446 13.40 -22.62 -11.85
N THR A 447 12.94 -22.94 -10.64
CA THR A 447 13.11 -24.27 -10.02
C THR A 447 11.82 -25.06 -10.15
N ILE A 448 11.88 -26.21 -10.82
CA ILE A 448 10.74 -27.10 -11.02
C ILE A 448 10.87 -28.26 -10.02
N TRP A 449 9.91 -28.36 -9.11
CA TRP A 449 9.88 -29.39 -8.08
C TRP A 449 9.26 -30.70 -8.56
N LYS A 450 9.56 -31.79 -7.84
CA LYS A 450 9.09 -33.16 -8.13
C LYS A 450 7.58 -33.33 -8.01
N MET A 451 6.90 -32.52 -7.21
CA MET A 451 5.46 -32.67 -6.99
C MET A 451 4.67 -32.35 -8.26
N ILE A 452 3.49 -32.95 -8.40
CA ILE A 452 2.54 -32.69 -9.49
C ILE A 452 1.27 -32.16 -8.86
N MET A 453 0.88 -30.94 -9.23
CA MET A 453 -0.32 -30.29 -8.75
C MET A 453 -1.55 -31.08 -9.23
N PRO A 454 -2.47 -31.51 -8.34
CA PRO A 454 -3.65 -32.24 -8.74
C PRO A 454 -4.65 -31.34 -9.47
N GLU A 455 -5.42 -31.94 -10.37
CA GLU A 455 -6.51 -31.23 -11.07
C GLU A 455 -7.59 -30.81 -10.08
N ARG A 456 -8.01 -31.73 -9.20
CA ARG A 456 -8.85 -31.44 -8.03
C ARG A 456 -8.06 -30.65 -6.99
N PRO A 457 -8.50 -29.44 -6.58
CA PRO A 457 -7.93 -28.76 -5.42
C PRO A 457 -8.12 -29.55 -4.13
N SER A 458 -7.08 -29.60 -3.28
CA SER A 458 -7.23 -30.09 -1.89
C SER A 458 -8.20 -29.24 -1.08
N TYR A 459 -8.36 -27.98 -1.48
CA TYR A 459 -9.25 -27.01 -0.86
C TYR A 459 -10.03 -26.23 -1.95
N PRO A 460 -11.30 -26.58 -2.20
CA PRO A 460 -12.12 -25.96 -3.24
C PRO A 460 -12.51 -24.51 -2.91
N PHE A 461 -12.55 -23.67 -3.95
CA PHE A 461 -13.12 -22.33 -3.91
C PHE A 461 -14.37 -22.28 -4.78
N TYR A 462 -15.47 -21.82 -4.21
CA TYR A 462 -16.76 -21.69 -4.86
C TYR A 462 -17.21 -20.23 -4.98
N THR A 463 -18.00 -19.93 -6.00
CA THR A 463 -18.63 -18.62 -6.17
C THR A 463 -19.96 -18.67 -6.93
N GLU A 464 -20.67 -17.56 -7.05
CA GLU A 464 -21.79 -17.41 -8.00
C GLU A 464 -21.43 -16.41 -9.11
N MET A 465 -22.15 -16.52 -10.24
CA MET A 465 -22.02 -15.58 -11.35
C MET A 465 -23.38 -15.38 -12.02
N THR A 466 -23.70 -14.12 -12.34
CA THR A 466 -24.91 -13.80 -13.12
C THR A 466 -24.57 -13.66 -14.59
N THR A 467 -25.07 -14.56 -15.43
CA THR A 467 -24.74 -14.63 -16.87
C THR A 467 -25.27 -13.43 -17.65
N TYR A 468 -26.48 -12.97 -17.33
CA TYR A 468 -27.05 -11.76 -17.94
C TYR A 468 -26.24 -10.51 -17.63
N TRP A 469 -25.64 -10.41 -16.43
CA TRP A 469 -24.76 -9.29 -16.09
C TRP A 469 -23.49 -9.29 -16.94
N ASN A 470 -23.00 -10.44 -17.41
CA ASN A 470 -21.92 -10.47 -18.41
C ASN A 470 -22.36 -9.76 -19.70
N LEU A 471 -23.59 -9.99 -20.17
CA LEU A 471 -24.11 -9.25 -21.33
C LEU A 471 -24.18 -7.76 -21.07
N LEU A 472 -24.71 -7.36 -19.90
CA LEU A 472 -24.75 -5.95 -19.51
C LEU A 472 -23.34 -5.34 -19.54
N GLY A 473 -22.37 -5.85 -18.77
CA GLY A 473 -21.03 -5.27 -18.70
C GLY A 473 -20.31 -5.18 -20.05
N HIS A 474 -20.63 -6.07 -21.00
CA HIS A 474 -20.03 -6.06 -22.34
C HIS A 474 -20.77 -5.23 -23.39
N TYR A 475 -22.10 -5.13 -23.32
CA TYR A 475 -22.94 -4.55 -24.38
C TYR A 475 -23.83 -3.38 -23.92
N GLY A 476 -24.02 -3.18 -22.61
CA GLY A 476 -24.89 -2.15 -22.03
C GLY A 476 -26.38 -2.49 -22.08
N LYS A 477 -26.71 -3.69 -22.56
CA LYS A 477 -28.07 -4.18 -22.77
C LYS A 477 -28.03 -5.67 -23.02
N TRP A 478 -29.20 -6.28 -23.11
CA TRP A 478 -29.32 -7.64 -23.61
C TRP A 478 -28.72 -7.77 -25.03
N SER A 479 -28.05 -8.90 -25.27
CA SER A 479 -27.46 -9.28 -26.55
C SER A 479 -27.50 -10.80 -26.69
N ASP A 480 -27.54 -11.29 -27.93
CA ASP A 480 -27.34 -12.70 -28.22
C ASP A 480 -25.96 -13.18 -27.73
N GLY A 481 -25.84 -14.49 -27.48
CA GLY A 481 -24.57 -15.13 -27.14
C GLY A 481 -24.23 -15.22 -25.64
N GLU A 482 -25.24 -15.13 -24.76
CA GLU A 482 -25.08 -15.27 -23.30
C GLU A 482 -24.29 -16.51 -22.89
N ALA A 483 -24.66 -17.68 -23.45
CA ALA A 483 -24.00 -18.94 -23.14
C ALA A 483 -22.53 -18.96 -23.56
N SER A 484 -22.24 -18.48 -24.78
CA SER A 484 -20.87 -18.43 -25.30
C SER A 484 -19.99 -17.48 -24.49
N LEU A 485 -20.53 -16.31 -24.09
CA LEU A 485 -19.80 -15.39 -23.23
C LEU A 485 -19.58 -16.01 -21.84
N SER A 486 -20.60 -16.64 -21.27
CA SER A 486 -20.53 -17.29 -19.96
C SER A 486 -19.52 -18.44 -19.93
N GLU A 487 -19.43 -19.23 -21.01
CA GLU A 487 -18.42 -20.28 -21.17
C GLU A 487 -17.00 -19.72 -21.04
N LYS A 488 -16.72 -18.54 -21.61
CA LYS A 488 -15.41 -17.88 -21.46
C LYS A 488 -15.11 -17.52 -20.01
N TYR A 489 -16.11 -17.00 -19.27
CA TYR A 489 -15.97 -16.68 -17.85
C TYR A 489 -15.76 -17.93 -16.99
N LEU A 490 -16.55 -18.98 -17.20
CA LEU A 490 -16.43 -20.26 -16.50
C LEU A 490 -15.08 -20.91 -16.77
N LYS A 491 -14.60 -20.88 -18.01
CA LYS A 491 -13.26 -21.34 -18.36
C LYS A 491 -12.19 -20.56 -17.60
N SER A 492 -12.32 -19.22 -17.55
CA SER A 492 -11.38 -18.38 -16.80
C SER A 492 -11.39 -18.68 -15.30
N LEU A 493 -12.56 -18.86 -14.68
CA LEU A 493 -12.66 -19.30 -13.27
C LEU A 493 -11.92 -20.62 -13.02
N ARG A 494 -12.15 -21.63 -13.88
CA ARG A 494 -11.48 -22.94 -13.79
C ARG A 494 -9.96 -22.85 -13.97
N GLU A 495 -9.48 -22.01 -14.87
CA GLU A 495 -8.04 -21.71 -15.02
C GLU A 495 -7.44 -21.07 -13.75
N HIS A 496 -8.27 -20.46 -12.91
CA HIS A 496 -7.92 -19.91 -11.60
C HIS A 496 -8.30 -20.82 -10.42
N ARG A 497 -8.71 -22.07 -10.70
CA ARG A 497 -9.08 -23.09 -9.69
C ARG A 497 -10.24 -22.65 -8.78
N VAL A 498 -11.10 -21.79 -9.32
CA VAL A 498 -12.39 -21.41 -8.73
C VAL A 498 -13.49 -22.03 -9.59
N GLU A 499 -14.55 -22.52 -8.97
CA GLU A 499 -15.72 -23.02 -9.69
C GLU A 499 -16.98 -22.33 -9.18
N THR A 500 -17.96 -22.18 -10.05
CA THR A 500 -19.27 -21.68 -9.65
C THR A 500 -20.02 -22.78 -8.87
N LEU A 501 -20.79 -22.46 -7.82
CA LEU A 501 -21.84 -23.38 -7.37
C LEU A 501 -22.86 -23.50 -8.48
N THR A 502 -23.40 -22.37 -8.90
CA THR A 502 -24.31 -22.25 -10.03
C THR A 502 -24.15 -20.87 -10.69
N THR A 503 -24.81 -20.70 -11.82
CA THR A 503 -24.95 -19.40 -12.47
C THR A 503 -26.41 -18.98 -12.53
N ARG A 504 -26.69 -17.68 -12.58
CA ARG A 504 -28.05 -17.15 -12.80
C ARG A 504 -28.44 -17.14 -14.29
N ILE A 505 -28.19 -18.27 -14.96
CA ILE A 505 -28.78 -18.52 -16.28
C ILE A 505 -30.26 -18.83 -16.08
N ALA A 506 -31.06 -18.79 -17.16
CA ALA A 506 -32.47 -19.15 -17.10
C ALA A 506 -32.68 -20.50 -16.40
N ASN A 507 -33.58 -20.51 -15.40
CA ASN A 507 -33.92 -21.72 -14.66
C ASN A 507 -34.56 -22.75 -15.59
N PRO A 508 -34.28 -24.05 -15.37
CA PRO A 508 -34.95 -25.10 -16.13
C PRO A 508 -36.44 -25.13 -15.80
N GLU A 509 -37.28 -25.34 -16.81
CA GLU A 509 -38.72 -25.46 -16.65
C GLU A 509 -39.11 -26.85 -16.11
N VAL A 510 -40.19 -26.91 -15.33
CA VAL A 510 -40.77 -28.19 -14.90
C VAL A 510 -41.61 -28.78 -16.04
N LEU A 511 -41.20 -29.94 -16.53
CA LEU A 511 -41.96 -30.76 -17.46
C LEU A 511 -42.69 -31.87 -16.72
N GLU A 512 -43.82 -32.30 -17.29
CA GLU A 512 -44.50 -33.53 -16.90
C GLU A 512 -44.44 -34.49 -18.09
N LEU A 513 -43.67 -35.56 -17.94
CA LEU A 513 -43.50 -36.60 -18.94
C LEU A 513 -44.06 -37.91 -18.38
N ASP A 514 -45.08 -38.46 -19.02
CA ASP A 514 -45.77 -39.69 -18.58
C ASP A 514 -46.21 -39.67 -17.11
N GLY A 515 -46.65 -38.51 -16.61
CA GLY A 515 -47.08 -38.30 -15.22
C GLY A 515 -45.94 -38.13 -14.21
N VAL A 516 -44.68 -38.05 -14.67
CA VAL A 516 -43.51 -37.79 -13.84
C VAL A 516 -43.02 -36.36 -14.07
N LEU A 517 -42.93 -35.59 -12.99
CA LEU A 517 -42.37 -34.24 -13.01
C LEU A 517 -40.85 -34.32 -13.15
N THR A 518 -40.24 -33.56 -14.05
CA THR A 518 -38.78 -33.49 -14.22
C THR A 518 -38.35 -32.10 -14.70
N LEU A 519 -37.07 -31.77 -14.64
CA LEU A 519 -36.55 -30.49 -15.11
C LEU A 519 -36.04 -30.57 -16.56
N ASP A 520 -36.47 -29.65 -17.43
CA ASP A 520 -35.89 -29.47 -18.76
C ASP A 520 -34.55 -28.73 -18.67
N ILE A 521 -33.51 -29.46 -18.32
CA ILE A 521 -32.17 -28.91 -18.18
C ILE A 521 -31.43 -28.77 -19.52
N GLU A 522 -31.95 -29.29 -20.64
CA GLU A 522 -31.19 -29.41 -21.89
C GLU A 522 -31.71 -28.55 -23.04
N ASN A 523 -33.01 -28.23 -23.07
CA ASN A 523 -33.61 -27.64 -24.27
C ASN A 523 -34.03 -26.17 -24.09
N ARG A 524 -34.27 -25.73 -22.85
CA ARG A 524 -34.80 -24.39 -22.56
C ARG A 524 -33.74 -23.47 -21.94
N PRO A 525 -33.71 -22.18 -22.31
CA PRO A 525 -34.54 -21.53 -23.35
C PRO A 525 -34.14 -21.94 -24.77
N THR A 526 -32.87 -22.27 -24.97
CA THR A 526 -32.32 -22.95 -26.17
C THR A 526 -31.32 -24.01 -25.70
N ARG A 527 -30.91 -24.93 -26.58
CA ARG A 527 -29.94 -25.96 -26.20
C ARG A 527 -28.62 -25.35 -25.74
N GLU A 528 -28.19 -24.29 -26.39
CA GLU A 528 -26.96 -23.55 -26.10
C GLU A 528 -27.04 -22.80 -24.77
N GLN A 529 -28.19 -22.20 -24.45
CA GLN A 529 -28.42 -21.45 -23.21
C GLN A 529 -29.00 -22.28 -22.07
N SER A 530 -29.15 -23.60 -22.27
CA SER A 530 -29.73 -24.49 -21.28
C SER A 530 -28.87 -24.58 -20.01
N PHE A 531 -29.52 -24.92 -18.90
CA PHE A 531 -28.84 -25.16 -17.62
C PHE A 531 -27.71 -26.18 -17.78
N TYR A 532 -27.93 -27.26 -18.55
CA TYR A 532 -26.90 -28.26 -18.84
C TYR A 532 -25.71 -27.64 -19.57
N SER A 533 -25.94 -26.90 -20.66
CA SER A 533 -24.86 -26.34 -21.47
C SER A 533 -23.99 -25.34 -20.73
N VAL A 534 -24.58 -24.54 -19.82
CA VAL A 534 -23.85 -23.52 -19.06
C VAL A 534 -23.29 -24.08 -17.75
N ASN A 535 -24.10 -24.76 -16.94
CA ASN A 535 -23.70 -25.18 -15.58
C ASN A 535 -23.10 -26.58 -15.49
N MET A 536 -23.45 -27.52 -16.37
CA MET A 536 -23.05 -28.92 -16.22
C MET A 536 -21.97 -29.35 -17.22
N LYS A 537 -22.05 -28.86 -18.46
CA LYS A 537 -21.11 -29.23 -19.52
C LYS A 537 -19.71 -28.71 -19.17
N GLY A 538 -18.76 -29.63 -19.03
CA GLY A 538 -17.38 -29.31 -18.66
C GLY A 538 -17.17 -28.91 -17.20
N ARG A 539 -18.20 -29.06 -16.35
CA ARG A 539 -18.02 -29.00 -14.89
C ARG A 539 -17.13 -30.17 -14.44
N PRO A 540 -16.13 -29.94 -13.57
CA PRO A 540 -15.31 -31.03 -13.06
C PRO A 540 -16.09 -31.97 -12.15
N ASP A 541 -15.78 -33.28 -12.21
CA ASP A 541 -16.42 -34.32 -11.40
C ASP A 541 -16.29 -34.11 -9.88
N TRP A 542 -15.31 -33.32 -9.42
CA TRP A 542 -15.14 -33.04 -8.00
C TRP A 542 -16.00 -31.87 -7.49
N ALA A 543 -16.54 -31.05 -8.39
CA ALA A 543 -17.21 -29.80 -8.03
C ALA A 543 -18.69 -30.03 -7.77
N TYR A 544 -19.21 -29.41 -6.72
CA TYR A 544 -20.66 -29.38 -6.49
C TYR A 544 -21.40 -28.74 -7.66
N LEU A 545 -22.59 -29.24 -7.96
CA LEU A 545 -23.54 -28.65 -8.91
C LEU A 545 -24.67 -27.98 -8.13
N GLY A 546 -24.66 -26.64 -8.11
CA GLY A 546 -25.69 -25.84 -7.50
C GLY A 546 -26.97 -25.85 -8.33
N ILE A 547 -28.08 -26.22 -7.68
CA ILE A 547 -29.42 -26.26 -8.25
C ILE A 547 -30.09 -24.92 -7.95
N PRO A 548 -30.80 -24.29 -8.92
CA PRO A 548 -31.61 -23.12 -8.62
C PRO A 548 -32.59 -23.41 -7.47
N THR A 549 -32.65 -22.51 -6.49
CA THR A 549 -33.56 -22.65 -5.34
C THR A 549 -34.94 -22.09 -5.67
N VAL A 550 -35.93 -22.41 -4.82
CA VAL A 550 -37.29 -21.90 -4.90
C VAL A 550 -37.29 -20.39 -4.56
N PRO A 551 -37.99 -19.53 -5.34
CA PRO A 551 -38.17 -18.12 -4.99
C PRO A 551 -38.82 -17.94 -3.61
N ARG A 552 -38.41 -16.89 -2.87
CA ARG A 552 -38.84 -16.68 -1.46
C ARG A 552 -40.36 -16.46 -1.32
N GLU A 553 -40.97 -15.94 -2.37
CA GLU A 553 -42.40 -15.69 -2.51
C GLU A 553 -43.21 -16.97 -2.74
N GLU A 554 -42.61 -18.01 -3.32
CA GLU A 554 -43.26 -19.28 -3.66
C GLU A 554 -43.14 -20.34 -2.56
N VAL A 555 -42.33 -20.10 -1.54
CA VAL A 555 -42.13 -21.04 -0.43
C VAL A 555 -43.47 -21.47 0.18
N GLY A 556 -43.71 -22.77 0.20
CA GLY A 556 -44.93 -23.38 0.74
C GLY A 556 -46.10 -23.45 -0.23
N SER A 557 -45.93 -23.00 -1.47
CA SER A 557 -46.92 -23.16 -2.54
C SER A 557 -46.86 -24.56 -3.17
N ASP A 558 -47.95 -24.97 -3.83
CA ASP A 558 -47.98 -26.20 -4.62
C ASP A 558 -46.91 -26.19 -5.73
N GLU A 559 -46.60 -25.02 -6.31
CA GLU A 559 -45.56 -24.89 -7.35
C GLU A 559 -44.16 -25.14 -6.78
N SER A 560 -43.86 -24.67 -5.56
CA SER A 560 -42.57 -24.96 -4.90
C SER A 560 -42.38 -26.46 -4.65
N ILE A 561 -43.44 -27.16 -4.21
CA ILE A 561 -43.41 -28.60 -3.99
C ILE A 561 -43.28 -29.33 -5.33
N ARG A 562 -44.00 -28.86 -6.36
CA ARG A 562 -43.91 -29.39 -7.73
C ARG A 562 -42.48 -29.28 -8.28
N TYR A 563 -41.82 -28.15 -8.07
CA TYR A 563 -40.42 -27.93 -8.45
C TYR A 563 -39.45 -28.87 -7.71
N LEU A 564 -39.57 -28.98 -6.38
CA LEU A 564 -38.69 -29.87 -5.60
C LEU A 564 -38.84 -31.34 -6.03
N ARG A 565 -40.07 -31.80 -6.30
CA ARG A 565 -40.30 -33.15 -6.86
C ARG A 565 -39.68 -33.30 -8.25
N ALA A 566 -39.75 -32.27 -9.08
CA ALA A 566 -39.11 -32.28 -10.40
C ALA A 566 -37.59 -32.40 -10.30
N VAL A 567 -36.96 -31.72 -9.33
CA VAL A 567 -35.53 -31.87 -9.03
C VAL A 567 -35.20 -33.32 -8.63
N GLU A 568 -35.98 -33.90 -7.71
CA GLU A 568 -35.74 -35.27 -7.24
C GLU A 568 -35.85 -36.32 -8.36
N ASN A 569 -36.72 -36.06 -9.32
CA ASN A 569 -36.92 -36.89 -10.49
C ASN A 569 -36.02 -36.52 -11.69
N SER A 570 -34.97 -35.72 -11.47
CA SER A 570 -34.01 -35.30 -12.50
C SER A 570 -32.66 -36.01 -12.30
N PRO A 571 -32.51 -37.29 -12.70
CA PRO A 571 -31.34 -38.10 -12.36
C PRO A 571 -30.03 -37.53 -12.90
N ARG A 572 -30.04 -36.90 -14.09
CA ARG A 572 -28.84 -36.30 -14.68
C ARG A 572 -28.26 -35.19 -13.80
N LEU A 573 -29.12 -34.49 -13.05
CA LEU A 573 -28.73 -33.44 -12.12
C LEU A 573 -28.26 -34.04 -10.78
N LEU A 574 -29.03 -34.96 -10.20
CA LEU A 574 -28.71 -35.54 -8.89
C LEU A 574 -27.52 -36.51 -8.90
N GLN A 575 -27.28 -37.19 -10.02
CA GLN A 575 -26.17 -38.14 -10.18
C GLN A 575 -24.86 -37.48 -10.63
N HIS A 576 -24.79 -36.14 -10.64
CA HIS A 576 -23.53 -35.44 -10.89
C HIS A 576 -22.45 -35.96 -9.90
N PRO A 577 -21.25 -36.37 -10.36
CA PRO A 577 -20.26 -37.02 -9.49
C PRO A 577 -19.85 -36.18 -8.27
N GLY A 578 -19.83 -34.86 -8.41
CA GLY A 578 -19.51 -33.93 -7.33
C GLY A 578 -20.65 -33.68 -6.35
N GLY A 579 -21.83 -34.24 -6.60
CA GLY A 579 -23.05 -34.02 -5.84
C GLY A 579 -23.83 -32.78 -6.27
N ALA A 580 -25.14 -32.82 -6.07
CA ALA A 580 -26.02 -31.69 -6.31
C ALA A 580 -26.35 -30.99 -4.98
N VAL A 581 -26.40 -29.66 -5.00
CA VAL A 581 -26.58 -28.84 -3.80
C VAL A 581 -27.57 -27.71 -4.01
N PHE A 582 -28.47 -27.51 -3.06
CA PHE A 582 -29.25 -26.28 -2.95
C PHE A 582 -28.48 -25.27 -2.11
N TYR A 583 -28.06 -24.14 -2.69
CA TYR A 583 -27.80 -22.95 -1.90
C TYR A 583 -29.16 -22.35 -1.54
N LEU A 584 -29.70 -22.82 -0.42
CA LEU A 584 -31.13 -22.69 -0.13
C LEU A 584 -31.48 -21.28 0.36
N TRP A 585 -30.63 -20.69 1.20
CA TRP A 585 -30.89 -19.39 1.81
C TRP A 585 -29.60 -18.65 2.13
N ASP A 586 -29.64 -17.33 1.91
CA ASP A 586 -28.56 -16.42 2.28
C ASP A 586 -28.87 -15.68 3.58
N GLU A 587 -28.08 -15.91 4.63
CA GLU A 587 -28.16 -15.26 5.96
C GLU A 587 -29.59 -15.07 6.50
N PRO A 588 -30.34 -16.15 6.82
CA PRO A 588 -31.74 -16.06 7.20
C PRO A 588 -31.95 -15.16 8.42
N GLN A 589 -32.79 -14.13 8.24
CA GLN A 589 -33.14 -13.17 9.29
C GLN A 589 -34.27 -13.69 10.18
N ALA A 590 -34.41 -13.14 11.39
CA ALA A 590 -35.42 -13.60 12.36
C ALA A 590 -36.85 -13.54 11.82
N GLN A 591 -37.19 -12.52 11.03
CA GLN A 591 -38.50 -12.37 10.39
C GLN A 591 -38.76 -13.38 9.25
N GLU A 592 -37.73 -14.03 8.73
CA GLU A 592 -37.82 -15.01 7.64
C GLU A 592 -37.81 -16.46 8.17
N ASP A 593 -37.60 -16.67 9.47
CA ASP A 593 -37.35 -18.00 10.06
C ASP A 593 -38.47 -19.01 9.76
N ALA A 594 -39.73 -18.58 9.72
CA ALA A 594 -40.85 -19.44 9.38
C ALA A 594 -40.75 -20.00 7.95
N LYS A 595 -40.56 -19.12 6.96
CA LYS A 595 -40.39 -19.52 5.54
C LYS A 595 -39.11 -20.32 5.34
N PHE A 596 -38.01 -19.90 5.97
CA PHE A 596 -36.74 -20.60 5.91
C PHE A 596 -36.85 -22.04 6.43
N ARG A 597 -37.48 -22.24 7.60
CA ARG A 597 -37.71 -23.58 8.16
C ARG A 597 -38.66 -24.42 7.31
N GLN A 598 -39.68 -23.78 6.74
CA GLN A 598 -40.60 -24.46 5.83
C GLN A 598 -39.86 -24.98 4.60
N LEU A 599 -39.07 -24.14 3.93
CA LEU A 599 -38.31 -24.56 2.74
C LEU A 599 -37.27 -25.64 3.06
N LEU A 600 -36.63 -25.58 4.24
CA LEU A 600 -35.75 -26.66 4.71
C LEU A 600 -36.50 -28.00 4.86
N ALA A 601 -37.69 -27.97 5.46
CA ALA A 601 -38.52 -29.16 5.63
C ALA A 601 -39.02 -29.70 4.28
N ASP A 602 -39.43 -28.80 3.38
CA ASP A 602 -39.89 -29.15 2.04
C ASP A 602 -38.76 -29.77 1.21
N ALA A 603 -37.55 -29.19 1.22
CA ALA A 603 -36.39 -29.76 0.55
C ALA A 603 -36.05 -31.15 1.10
N ALA A 604 -36.03 -31.31 2.43
CA ALA A 604 -35.78 -32.60 3.07
C ALA A 604 -36.87 -33.64 2.78
N THR A 605 -38.10 -33.22 2.46
CA THR A 605 -39.23 -34.12 2.18
C THR A 605 -39.33 -34.48 0.70
N TYR A 606 -39.15 -33.50 -0.19
CA TYR A 606 -39.48 -33.63 -1.61
C TYR A 606 -38.26 -33.71 -2.52
N ALA A 607 -37.07 -33.31 -2.06
CA ALA A 607 -35.81 -33.42 -2.80
C ALA A 607 -34.64 -33.88 -1.90
N PRO A 608 -34.79 -34.99 -1.14
CA PRO A 608 -33.82 -35.41 -0.12
C PRO A 608 -32.45 -35.83 -0.66
N THR A 609 -32.34 -36.11 -1.97
CA THR A 609 -31.05 -36.54 -2.56
C THR A 609 -30.08 -35.37 -2.72
N ALA A 610 -30.58 -34.14 -2.88
CA ALA A 610 -29.74 -32.95 -2.98
C ALA A 610 -29.28 -32.47 -1.59
N LYS A 611 -28.01 -32.09 -1.47
CA LYS A 611 -27.50 -31.50 -0.23
C LYS A 611 -28.06 -30.10 -0.02
N VAL A 612 -28.22 -29.70 1.24
CA VAL A 612 -28.64 -28.35 1.60
C VAL A 612 -27.46 -27.53 2.14
N LEU A 613 -27.20 -26.39 1.49
CA LEU A 613 -26.22 -25.38 1.89
C LEU A 613 -26.92 -24.08 2.32
N VAL A 614 -26.47 -23.53 3.46
CA VAL A 614 -26.98 -22.25 3.98
C VAL A 614 -25.84 -21.42 4.57
N THR A 615 -25.79 -20.11 4.26
CA THR A 615 -24.87 -19.16 4.92
C THR A 615 -25.34 -18.82 6.33
N THR A 616 -25.10 -19.75 7.26
CA THR A 616 -25.47 -19.63 8.67
C THR A 616 -24.52 -20.46 9.53
N PRO A 617 -24.25 -20.08 10.79
CA PRO A 617 -23.50 -20.94 11.71
C PRO A 617 -24.28 -22.21 12.06
N TYR A 618 -23.58 -23.21 12.57
CA TYR A 618 -24.20 -24.41 13.11
C TYR A 618 -25.19 -24.07 14.23
N LYS A 619 -26.42 -24.56 14.08
CA LYS A 619 -27.49 -24.51 15.08
C LYS A 619 -28.00 -25.92 15.30
N ARG A 620 -28.01 -26.38 16.55
CA ARG A 620 -28.47 -27.74 16.91
C ARG A 620 -29.89 -28.05 16.42
N SER A 621 -30.76 -27.05 16.36
CA SER A 621 -32.14 -27.20 15.86
C SER A 621 -32.25 -27.40 14.34
N LEU A 622 -31.16 -27.24 13.60
CA LEU A 622 -31.08 -27.42 12.15
C LEU A 622 -30.16 -28.57 11.73
N ASP A 623 -29.60 -29.32 12.70
CA ASP A 623 -28.61 -30.40 12.46
C ASP A 623 -29.11 -31.46 11.47
N SER A 624 -30.41 -31.78 11.50
CA SER A 624 -31.00 -32.78 10.60
C SER A 624 -31.41 -32.24 9.23
N LEU A 625 -31.36 -30.92 9.01
CA LEU A 625 -31.92 -30.27 7.81
C LEU A 625 -30.87 -29.59 6.92
N ILE A 626 -29.70 -29.27 7.46
CA ILE A 626 -28.63 -28.58 6.72
C ILE A 626 -27.40 -29.49 6.69
N ASP A 627 -26.83 -29.69 5.50
CA ASP A 627 -25.64 -30.50 5.30
C ASP A 627 -24.37 -29.65 5.32
N ILE A 628 -24.45 -28.45 4.75
CA ILE A 628 -23.31 -27.53 4.58
C ILE A 628 -23.62 -26.20 5.28
N PHE A 629 -22.89 -25.94 6.36
CA PHE A 629 -22.96 -24.66 7.08
C PHE A 629 -21.84 -23.74 6.62
N VAL A 630 -22.20 -22.51 6.24
CA VAL A 630 -21.26 -21.51 5.72
C VAL A 630 -21.32 -20.24 6.56
N PRO A 631 -20.83 -20.22 7.81
CA PRO A 631 -20.78 -18.99 8.61
C PRO A 631 -19.80 -17.95 8.02
N ILE A 632 -20.09 -16.67 8.32
CA ILE A 632 -19.23 -15.54 7.98
C ILE A 632 -17.95 -15.55 8.82
N ALA A 633 -16.81 -15.27 8.21
CA ALA A 633 -15.48 -15.44 8.80
C ALA A 633 -15.29 -14.70 10.13
N GLU A 634 -15.76 -13.46 10.19
CA GLU A 634 -15.56 -12.49 11.26
C GLU A 634 -16.16 -12.94 12.59
N GLU A 635 -17.17 -13.81 12.53
CA GLU A 635 -17.94 -14.23 13.69
C GLU A 635 -17.53 -15.62 14.21
N ILE A 636 -16.72 -16.37 13.45
CA ILE A 636 -16.25 -17.70 13.81
C ILE A 636 -15.27 -17.62 14.99
N GLY A 637 -15.65 -18.25 16.10
CA GLY A 637 -14.93 -18.16 17.37
C GLY A 637 -15.22 -16.90 18.19
N GLY A 638 -16.05 -16.00 17.67
CA GLY A 638 -16.68 -14.91 18.39
C GLY A 638 -18.11 -15.30 18.79
N ARG A 639 -19.12 -14.77 18.05
CA ARG A 639 -20.53 -15.13 18.26
C ARG A 639 -20.87 -16.53 17.78
N PHE A 640 -20.10 -17.09 16.84
CA PHE A 640 -20.33 -18.41 16.24
C PHE A 640 -19.32 -19.45 16.75
N PRO A 641 -19.62 -20.75 16.63
CA PRO A 641 -18.71 -21.80 17.07
C PRO A 641 -17.31 -21.68 16.47
N THR A 642 -16.27 -22.07 17.21
CA THR A 642 -14.89 -22.10 16.71
C THR A 642 -14.69 -23.20 15.67
N ALA A 643 -13.62 -23.11 14.88
CA ALA A 643 -13.28 -24.14 13.90
C ALA A 643 -13.10 -25.55 14.52
N GLU A 644 -12.58 -25.62 15.76
CA GLU A 644 -12.45 -26.87 16.52
C GLU A 644 -13.81 -27.48 16.87
N GLN A 645 -14.80 -26.63 17.19
CA GLN A 645 -16.15 -27.06 17.53
C GLN A 645 -16.91 -27.61 16.31
N TYR A 646 -16.52 -27.25 15.09
CA TYR A 646 -17.06 -27.86 13.86
C TYR A 646 -16.48 -29.25 13.55
N GLN A 647 -15.30 -29.60 14.08
CA GLN A 647 -14.64 -30.87 13.72
C GLN A 647 -15.46 -32.13 14.06
N PRO A 648 -16.14 -32.23 15.22
CA PRO A 648 -17.05 -33.36 15.49
C PRO A 648 -18.26 -33.42 14.54
N LEU A 649 -18.73 -32.28 14.03
CA LEU A 649 -19.83 -32.22 13.06
C LEU A 649 -19.37 -32.79 11.72
N ARG A 650 -18.14 -32.46 11.30
CA ARG A 650 -17.51 -32.99 10.09
C ARG A 650 -17.38 -34.51 10.12
N ALA A 651 -17.01 -35.07 11.27
CA ALA A 651 -16.98 -36.52 11.46
C ALA A 651 -18.37 -37.19 11.35
N ARG A 652 -19.47 -36.45 11.50
CA ARG A 652 -20.85 -36.91 11.31
C ARG A 652 -21.37 -36.66 9.88
N GLY A 653 -20.51 -36.28 8.94
CA GLY A 653 -20.86 -36.07 7.53
C GLY A 653 -21.39 -34.67 7.20
N LYS A 654 -21.35 -33.72 8.15
CA LYS A 654 -21.63 -32.31 7.86
C LYS A 654 -20.42 -31.63 7.25
N GLU A 655 -20.63 -30.55 6.52
CA GLU A 655 -19.55 -29.74 5.96
C GLU A 655 -19.53 -28.36 6.60
N PHE A 656 -18.32 -27.87 6.82
CA PHE A 656 -18.05 -26.55 7.37
C PHE A 656 -17.28 -25.73 6.34
N TRP A 657 -18.00 -24.83 5.68
CA TRP A 657 -17.44 -23.86 4.76
C TRP A 657 -17.40 -22.50 5.45
N TRP A 658 -16.83 -21.50 4.79
CA TRP A 658 -16.87 -20.13 5.27
C TRP A 658 -16.79 -19.16 4.09
N TYR A 659 -17.20 -17.93 4.33
CA TYR A 659 -17.15 -16.85 3.35
C TYR A 659 -16.74 -15.55 4.02
N VAL A 660 -16.36 -14.59 3.19
CA VAL A 660 -16.17 -13.19 3.57
C VAL A 660 -17.07 -12.32 2.70
N SER A 661 -17.39 -11.14 3.19
CA SER A 661 -18.23 -10.16 2.51
C SER A 661 -17.78 -8.75 2.84
N CYS A 662 -18.61 -7.76 2.52
CA CYS A 662 -18.43 -6.38 2.95
C CYS A 662 -18.28 -6.21 4.46
N VAL A 663 -18.62 -7.18 5.31
CA VAL A 663 -18.37 -7.08 6.76
C VAL A 663 -16.87 -6.93 7.07
N SER A 664 -15.99 -7.49 6.23
CA SER A 664 -14.53 -7.42 6.40
C SER A 664 -13.99 -5.98 6.42
N HIS A 665 -14.53 -5.12 5.56
CA HIS A 665 -14.19 -3.70 5.39
C HIS A 665 -15.33 -2.73 5.73
N GLY A 666 -16.45 -3.27 6.22
CA GLY A 666 -17.69 -2.59 6.56
C GLY A 666 -18.59 -2.34 5.34
N CYS A 667 -19.90 -2.60 5.49
CA CYS A 667 -20.89 -2.55 4.39
C CYS A 667 -21.56 -1.19 4.17
N ASN A 668 -21.58 -0.35 5.21
CA ASN A 668 -22.22 0.97 5.20
C ASN A 668 -21.29 2.08 5.74
N ALA A 669 -20.11 1.70 6.23
CA ALA A 669 -19.12 2.56 6.83
C ALA A 669 -17.79 1.79 6.85
N LEU A 670 -16.67 2.51 6.79
CA LEU A 670 -15.34 1.89 6.79
C LEU A 670 -15.09 1.12 8.09
N ALA A 671 -14.63 -0.11 7.95
CA ALA A 671 -14.16 -0.97 9.03
C ALA A 671 -12.89 -1.71 8.61
N ASP A 672 -12.18 -2.28 9.57
CA ASP A 672 -11.15 -3.29 9.30
C ASP A 672 -11.25 -4.34 10.41
N THR A 673 -11.91 -5.44 10.10
CA THR A 673 -12.16 -6.51 11.09
C THR A 673 -10.97 -7.44 11.26
N GLY A 674 -9.95 -7.32 10.41
CA GLY A 674 -8.81 -8.24 10.36
C GLY A 674 -9.11 -9.57 9.68
N SER A 675 -10.31 -9.80 9.14
CA SER A 675 -10.60 -10.98 8.31
C SER A 675 -9.97 -10.85 6.91
N PRO A 676 -9.82 -11.96 6.17
CA PRO A 676 -9.52 -11.93 4.74
C PRO A 676 -10.51 -11.08 3.97
N ASP A 677 -10.04 -10.46 2.89
CA ASP A 677 -10.81 -9.48 2.14
C ASP A 677 -10.34 -9.48 0.67
N LEU A 678 -11.28 -9.26 -0.25
CA LEU A 678 -11.06 -9.32 -1.70
C LEU A 678 -11.21 -7.94 -2.35
N VAL A 679 -11.32 -6.85 -1.59
CA VAL A 679 -11.30 -5.51 -2.20
C VAL A 679 -9.97 -5.20 -2.88
N LEU A 680 -10.04 -4.40 -3.92
CA LEU A 680 -8.98 -4.06 -4.86
C LEU A 680 -7.78 -3.39 -4.19
N ASP A 681 -8.04 -2.56 -3.17
CA ASP A 681 -7.09 -1.76 -2.41
C ASP A 681 -6.50 -2.47 -1.18
N ARG A 682 -6.79 -3.77 -0.98
CA ARG A 682 -6.12 -4.63 0.01
C ARG A 682 -4.82 -5.26 -0.50
N PRO A 683 -3.77 -5.36 0.34
CA PRO A 683 -2.58 -6.16 0.07
C PRO A 683 -2.93 -7.60 -0.35
N SER A 684 -2.17 -8.17 -1.29
CA SER A 684 -2.43 -9.53 -1.82
C SER A 684 -2.47 -10.62 -0.76
N VAL A 685 -1.83 -10.40 0.40
CA VAL A 685 -1.82 -11.35 1.52
C VAL A 685 -3.22 -11.67 2.04
N TYR A 686 -4.17 -10.72 2.00
CA TYR A 686 -5.56 -10.93 2.42
C TYR A 686 -6.26 -12.00 1.57
N ILE A 687 -5.88 -12.12 0.30
CA ILE A 687 -6.42 -13.13 -0.60
C ILE A 687 -5.60 -14.41 -0.53
N ARG A 688 -4.27 -14.27 -0.43
CA ARG A 688 -3.36 -15.42 -0.33
C ARG A 688 -3.65 -16.24 0.92
N SER A 689 -3.99 -15.61 2.04
CA SER A 689 -4.25 -16.26 3.32
C SER A 689 -5.47 -17.19 3.33
N ILE A 690 -6.44 -17.02 2.41
CA ILE A 690 -7.71 -17.79 2.38
C ILE A 690 -7.46 -19.31 2.39
N GLY A 691 -6.62 -19.81 1.48
CA GLY A 691 -6.25 -21.22 1.40
C GLY A 691 -5.43 -21.71 2.60
N TRP A 692 -4.62 -20.84 3.21
CA TRP A 692 -3.88 -21.15 4.44
C TRP A 692 -4.82 -21.30 5.62
N LEU A 693 -5.72 -20.34 5.80
CA LEU A 693 -6.76 -20.35 6.84
C LEU A 693 -7.63 -21.58 6.69
N GLY A 694 -8.14 -21.84 5.48
CA GLY A 694 -9.00 -22.97 5.21
C GLY A 694 -8.34 -24.32 5.51
N ALA A 695 -7.07 -24.48 5.10
CA ALA A 695 -6.31 -25.72 5.32
C ALA A 695 -5.86 -25.90 6.79
N ILE A 696 -5.38 -24.85 7.46
CA ILE A 696 -4.89 -24.93 8.85
C ILE A 696 -6.06 -25.09 9.84
N LEU A 697 -7.16 -24.36 9.63
CA LEU A 697 -8.37 -24.41 10.46
C LEU A 697 -9.31 -25.58 10.06
N LYS A 698 -8.91 -26.39 9.08
CA LYS A 698 -9.59 -27.63 8.66
C LYS A 698 -11.07 -27.41 8.32
N THR A 699 -11.31 -26.47 7.41
CA THR A 699 -12.61 -26.27 6.76
C THR A 699 -12.70 -27.08 5.46
N ASP A 700 -13.89 -27.20 4.88
CA ASP A 700 -14.13 -28.02 3.69
C ASP A 700 -14.05 -27.23 2.37
N ALA A 701 -14.51 -25.97 2.34
CA ALA A 701 -14.36 -25.08 1.19
C ALA A 701 -14.52 -23.60 1.58
N PHE A 702 -14.12 -22.71 0.68
CA PHE A 702 -14.37 -21.27 0.76
C PHE A 702 -15.40 -20.85 -0.29
N LEU A 703 -16.35 -20.01 0.11
CA LEU A 703 -17.38 -19.43 -0.75
C LEU A 703 -17.15 -17.93 -0.88
N TYR A 704 -17.20 -17.40 -2.10
CA TYR A 704 -17.28 -15.96 -2.36
C TYR A 704 -18.57 -15.65 -3.10
N TYR A 705 -19.36 -14.69 -2.59
CA TYR A 705 -20.76 -14.56 -2.98
C TYR A 705 -20.98 -14.23 -4.46
N HIS A 706 -20.06 -13.52 -5.12
CA HIS A 706 -20.22 -13.16 -6.53
C HIS A 706 -18.91 -12.74 -7.22
N VAL A 707 -18.85 -12.79 -8.56
CA VAL A 707 -17.65 -12.37 -9.34
C VAL A 707 -17.85 -11.27 -10.36
N ASN A 708 -19.09 -10.87 -10.65
CA ASN A 708 -19.41 -9.82 -11.62
C ASN A 708 -20.50 -8.85 -11.12
N GLN A 709 -20.55 -8.58 -9.81
CA GLN A 709 -21.55 -7.73 -9.16
C GLN A 709 -21.67 -6.34 -9.81
N ALA A 710 -20.54 -5.67 -10.07
CA ALA A 710 -20.55 -4.30 -10.57
C ALA A 710 -21.16 -4.13 -11.97
N TYR A 711 -21.32 -5.23 -12.73
CA TYR A 711 -21.78 -5.16 -14.12
C TYR A 711 -23.26 -4.81 -14.24
N GLN A 712 -24.04 -5.03 -13.17
CA GLN A 712 -25.47 -4.71 -13.13
C GLN A 712 -25.76 -3.20 -13.27
N TYR A 713 -24.75 -2.35 -13.02
CA TYR A 713 -24.87 -0.89 -13.07
C TYR A 713 -24.42 -0.29 -14.40
N PHE A 714 -23.96 -1.10 -15.37
CA PHE A 714 -23.57 -0.61 -16.68
C PHE A 714 -24.79 -0.50 -17.60
N PRO A 715 -24.96 0.61 -18.37
CA PRO A 715 -23.96 1.62 -18.74
C PRO A 715 -23.81 2.83 -17.79
N GLU A 716 -24.64 2.97 -16.77
CA GLU A 716 -24.64 4.12 -15.87
C GLU A 716 -23.32 4.25 -15.08
N ARG A 717 -22.72 3.12 -14.72
CA ARG A 717 -21.41 3.03 -14.08
C ARG A 717 -20.59 1.92 -14.71
N ASP A 718 -19.51 2.30 -15.40
CA ASP A 718 -18.59 1.35 -16.03
C ASP A 718 -17.68 0.68 -14.99
N PRO A 719 -17.62 -0.67 -14.94
CA PRO A 719 -16.68 -1.39 -14.06
C PRO A 719 -15.21 -1.01 -14.26
N TRP A 720 -14.83 -0.49 -15.43
CA TRP A 720 -13.48 0.04 -15.69
C TRP A 720 -13.23 1.42 -15.09
N GLN A 721 -14.29 2.14 -14.69
CA GLN A 721 -14.21 3.46 -14.08
C GLN A 721 -14.39 3.40 -12.57
N SER A 722 -15.36 2.61 -12.08
CA SER A 722 -15.63 2.48 -10.65
C SER A 722 -16.17 1.10 -10.33
N LEU A 723 -15.60 0.51 -9.28
CA LEU A 723 -16.05 -0.74 -8.67
C LEU A 723 -16.55 -0.53 -7.24
N TRP A 724 -17.04 0.65 -6.91
CA TRP A 724 -17.41 1.00 -5.53
C TRP A 724 -18.76 0.40 -5.14
N ASP A 725 -18.75 -0.73 -4.42
CA ASP A 725 -19.94 -1.45 -3.97
C ASP A 725 -19.81 -1.82 -2.49
N PHE A 726 -20.88 -1.67 -1.70
CA PHE A 726 -20.89 -2.02 -0.27
C PHE A 726 -19.73 -1.41 0.55
N SER A 727 -19.36 -0.17 0.23
CA SER A 727 -18.17 0.53 0.76
C SER A 727 -16.82 -0.15 0.52
N GLY A 728 -16.74 -1.07 -0.45
CA GLY A 728 -15.52 -1.70 -0.91
C GLY A 728 -15.26 -1.51 -2.40
N ASN A 729 -14.02 -1.21 -2.77
CA ASN A 729 -13.59 -1.22 -4.17
C ASN A 729 -13.48 -2.66 -4.67
N GLY A 730 -14.34 -3.07 -5.60
CA GLY A 730 -14.28 -4.38 -6.23
C GLY A 730 -14.94 -5.50 -5.45
N ASP A 731 -15.73 -5.19 -4.41
CA ASP A 731 -16.50 -6.22 -3.72
C ASP A 731 -17.51 -6.89 -4.68
N GLY A 732 -17.58 -8.22 -4.64
CA GLY A 732 -18.37 -9.06 -5.53
C GLY A 732 -17.91 -9.03 -7.00
N THR A 733 -16.76 -8.41 -7.33
CA THR A 733 -16.31 -8.24 -8.72
C THR A 733 -14.84 -8.62 -8.90
N LEU A 734 -14.60 -9.77 -9.52
CA LEU A 734 -13.27 -10.35 -9.79
C LEU A 734 -12.90 -10.39 -11.28
N PHE A 735 -13.73 -9.80 -12.15
CA PHE A 735 -13.48 -9.65 -13.57
C PHE A 735 -13.80 -8.23 -14.06
N TYR A 736 -13.11 -7.77 -15.10
CA TYR A 736 -13.52 -6.62 -15.92
C TYR A 736 -14.07 -7.10 -17.28
N PRO A 737 -15.07 -6.40 -17.85
CA PRO A 737 -15.63 -6.80 -19.13
C PRO A 737 -14.69 -6.37 -20.26
N GLY A 738 -13.95 -7.31 -20.84
CA GLY A 738 -13.06 -7.05 -21.99
C GLY A 738 -13.88 -6.84 -23.25
N ARG A 739 -13.85 -5.62 -23.79
CA ARG A 739 -14.63 -5.24 -24.98
C ARG A 739 -13.70 -5.06 -26.19
N PRO A 740 -14.12 -5.42 -27.42
CA PRO A 740 -13.34 -5.17 -28.62
C PRO A 740 -12.88 -3.71 -28.72
N GLY A 741 -11.62 -3.51 -29.11
CA GLY A 741 -11.00 -2.19 -29.20
C GLY A 741 -10.38 -1.68 -27.89
N MET A 742 -10.74 -2.23 -26.73
CA MET A 742 -10.08 -1.90 -25.46
C MET A 742 -8.74 -2.61 -25.35
N TYR A 743 -7.66 -1.87 -25.09
CA TYR A 743 -6.32 -2.43 -24.80
C TYR A 743 -5.84 -3.48 -25.82
N GLY A 744 -6.27 -3.40 -27.08
CA GLY A 744 -5.90 -4.34 -28.15
C GLY A 744 -6.74 -5.62 -28.21
N LEU A 745 -7.79 -5.75 -27.40
CA LEU A 745 -8.72 -6.88 -27.47
C LEU A 745 -9.51 -6.83 -28.79
N THR A 746 -9.70 -8.01 -29.40
CA THR A 746 -10.41 -8.14 -30.70
C THR A 746 -11.80 -8.75 -30.55
N SER A 747 -12.12 -9.30 -29.39
CA SER A 747 -13.40 -9.95 -29.11
C SER A 747 -13.86 -9.67 -27.67
N HIS A 748 -15.14 -9.94 -27.37
CA HIS A 748 -15.63 -9.89 -25.99
C HIS A 748 -15.07 -11.05 -25.17
N GLU A 749 -14.33 -10.74 -24.10
CA GLU A 749 -13.68 -11.74 -23.25
C GLU A 749 -13.54 -11.27 -21.78
N PRO A 750 -13.57 -12.18 -20.79
CA PRO A 750 -13.35 -11.82 -19.40
C PRO A 750 -11.89 -11.39 -19.17
N VAL A 751 -11.69 -10.21 -18.59
CA VAL A 751 -10.37 -9.78 -18.11
C VAL A 751 -10.26 -10.10 -16.64
N ALA A 752 -9.44 -11.09 -16.28
CA ALA A 752 -9.22 -11.50 -14.91
C ALA A 752 -8.55 -10.39 -14.08
N THR A 753 -8.83 -10.36 -12.78
CA THR A 753 -8.17 -9.48 -11.82
C THR A 753 -6.88 -10.11 -11.28
N LEU A 754 -5.96 -9.29 -10.76
CA LEU A 754 -4.85 -9.76 -9.94
C LEU A 754 -5.35 -10.52 -8.71
N ARG A 755 -6.50 -10.11 -8.17
CA ARG A 755 -7.18 -10.76 -7.05
C ARG A 755 -7.55 -12.21 -7.36
N LEU A 756 -8.16 -12.48 -8.52
CA LEU A 756 -8.48 -13.83 -8.96
C LEU A 756 -7.22 -14.68 -9.19
N LYS A 757 -6.13 -14.07 -9.70
CA LYS A 757 -4.83 -14.75 -9.81
C LYS A 757 -4.22 -15.07 -8.45
N SER A 758 -4.39 -14.20 -7.45
CA SER A 758 -3.98 -14.47 -6.07
C SER A 758 -4.79 -15.60 -5.43
N MET A 759 -6.08 -15.73 -5.75
CA MET A 759 -6.87 -16.89 -5.32
C MET A 759 -6.29 -18.20 -5.88
N ARG A 760 -5.87 -18.22 -7.15
CA ARG A 760 -5.19 -19.39 -7.72
C ARG A 760 -3.92 -19.76 -6.95
N GLN A 761 -3.10 -18.78 -6.57
CA GLN A 761 -1.90 -19.03 -5.75
C GLN A 761 -2.28 -19.57 -4.37
N SER A 762 -3.33 -19.02 -3.75
CA SER A 762 -3.87 -19.50 -2.48
C SER A 762 -4.32 -20.98 -2.56
N SER A 763 -4.96 -21.38 -3.66
CA SER A 763 -5.32 -22.78 -3.92
C SER A 763 -4.10 -23.70 -4.03
N TYR A 764 -3.01 -23.25 -4.65
CA TYR A 764 -1.76 -24.01 -4.69
C TYR A 764 -1.12 -24.11 -3.30
N ASP A 765 -1.09 -23.03 -2.54
CA ASP A 765 -0.56 -23.03 -1.18
C ASP A 765 -1.30 -24.04 -0.28
N ALA A 766 -2.64 -24.10 -0.37
CA ALA A 766 -3.45 -25.09 0.33
C ALA A 766 -3.07 -26.54 -0.04
N GLN A 767 -2.61 -26.78 -1.27
CA GLN A 767 -2.12 -28.09 -1.69
C GLN A 767 -0.78 -28.45 -1.05
N TYR A 768 0.14 -27.49 -0.93
CA TYR A 768 1.42 -27.72 -0.23
C TYR A 768 1.19 -28.03 1.26
N ILE A 769 0.26 -27.33 1.90
CA ILE A 769 -0.14 -27.60 3.29
C ILE A 769 -0.71 -29.01 3.39
N HIS A 770 -1.62 -29.40 2.47
CA HIS A 770 -2.20 -30.74 2.45
C HIS A 770 -1.12 -31.83 2.34
N TRP A 771 -0.16 -31.70 1.42
CA TRP A 771 0.96 -32.66 1.33
C TRP A 771 1.85 -32.70 2.58
N MET A 772 2.07 -31.56 3.23
CA MET A 772 2.80 -31.50 4.50
C MET A 772 2.01 -32.20 5.62
N GLU A 773 0.70 -32.00 5.67
CA GLU A 773 -0.19 -32.64 6.64
C GLU A 773 -0.28 -34.16 6.45
N GLU A 774 -0.19 -34.65 5.22
CA GLU A 774 -0.11 -36.09 4.89
C GLU A 774 1.28 -36.70 5.11
N SER A 775 2.32 -35.88 5.27
CA SER A 775 3.67 -36.39 5.49
C SER A 775 3.76 -37.17 6.80
N ARG A 776 4.34 -38.38 6.73
CA ARG A 776 4.56 -39.25 7.89
C ARG A 776 5.55 -38.68 8.90
N ALA A 777 6.49 -37.85 8.45
CA ALA A 777 7.62 -37.38 9.26
C ALA A 777 7.70 -35.85 9.30
N LYS A 778 6.62 -35.18 9.72
CA LYS A 778 6.56 -33.71 9.77
C LYS A 778 7.75 -33.12 10.55
N PRO A 779 8.42 -32.09 10.01
CA PRO A 779 9.54 -31.49 10.69
C PRO A 779 9.07 -30.64 11.89
N ILE A 780 9.89 -30.55 12.94
CA ILE A 780 9.56 -29.86 14.20
C ILE A 780 9.14 -28.39 13.97
N TRP A 781 9.72 -27.72 12.96
CA TRP A 781 9.41 -26.33 12.65
C TRP A 781 7.98 -26.13 12.10
N TRP A 782 7.35 -27.16 11.54
CA TRP A 782 6.07 -27.04 10.84
C TRP A 782 4.95 -26.53 11.76
N GLU A 783 4.74 -27.18 12.90
CA GLU A 783 3.67 -26.81 13.85
C GLU A 783 3.88 -25.39 14.42
N THR A 784 5.13 -25.01 14.64
CA THR A 784 5.47 -23.69 15.19
C THR A 784 5.26 -22.58 14.15
N GLU A 785 5.60 -22.83 12.88
CA GLU A 785 5.49 -21.80 11.84
C GLU A 785 4.06 -21.63 11.34
N LYS A 786 3.30 -22.73 11.20
CA LYS A 786 1.90 -22.64 10.78
C LYS A 786 1.02 -21.93 11.82
N SER A 787 1.25 -22.17 13.12
CA SER A 787 0.52 -21.50 14.21
C SER A 787 0.88 -20.03 14.41
N LYS A 788 2.06 -19.61 13.94
CA LYS A 788 2.43 -18.18 13.88
C LYS A 788 1.67 -17.45 12.79
N LEU A 789 1.49 -18.09 11.63
CA LEU A 789 0.75 -17.52 10.51
C LEU A 789 -0.75 -17.43 10.77
N VAL A 790 -1.35 -18.50 11.29
CA VAL A 790 -2.80 -18.62 11.42
C VAL A 790 -3.17 -19.02 12.84
N ARG A 791 -4.00 -18.19 13.48
CA ARG A 791 -4.59 -18.49 14.81
C ARG A 791 -6.11 -18.56 14.74
N SER A 792 -6.74 -17.66 14.00
CA SER A 792 -8.18 -17.65 13.74
C SER A 792 -8.47 -16.91 12.42
N PHE A 793 -9.74 -16.84 12.03
CA PHE A 793 -10.18 -16.10 10.84
C PHE A 793 -9.95 -14.59 10.91
N VAL A 794 -9.75 -14.02 12.10
CA VAL A 794 -9.50 -12.58 12.32
C VAL A 794 -8.13 -12.31 12.95
N SER A 795 -7.36 -13.35 13.25
CA SER A 795 -6.02 -13.26 13.82
C SER A 795 -5.05 -14.14 13.05
N TRP A 796 -4.36 -13.52 12.10
CA TRP A 796 -3.37 -14.15 11.23
C TRP A 796 -2.29 -13.13 10.86
N ASP A 797 -1.18 -13.60 10.30
CA ASP A 797 -0.05 -12.75 9.92
C ASP A 797 -0.35 -12.00 8.62
N HIS A 798 -0.20 -10.68 8.59
CA HIS A 798 -0.50 -9.84 7.42
C HIS A 798 0.74 -9.57 6.55
N ASP A 799 1.89 -10.21 6.81
CA ASP A 799 3.05 -10.15 5.92
C ASP A 799 2.94 -11.20 4.80
N PHE A 800 2.85 -10.74 3.54
CA PHE A 800 2.84 -11.60 2.35
C PHE A 800 4.03 -12.56 2.29
N TRP A 801 5.21 -12.11 2.73
CA TRP A 801 6.44 -12.86 2.59
C TRP A 801 6.58 -13.98 3.60
N SER A 802 5.85 -13.93 4.72
CA SER A 802 5.77 -15.06 5.64
C SER A 802 5.12 -16.28 4.97
N TYR A 803 4.06 -16.09 4.19
CA TYR A 803 3.40 -17.15 3.40
C TYR A 803 4.29 -17.63 2.25
N ALA A 804 4.86 -16.71 1.47
CA ALA A 804 5.74 -17.04 0.35
C ALA A 804 6.96 -17.86 0.81
N SER A 805 7.57 -17.45 1.92
CA SER A 805 8.75 -18.10 2.48
C SER A 805 8.41 -19.46 3.08
N LEU A 806 7.30 -19.57 3.82
CA LEU A 806 6.88 -20.85 4.38
C LEU A 806 6.48 -21.84 3.29
N ARG A 807 5.71 -21.41 2.27
CA ARG A 807 5.40 -22.23 1.08
C ARG A 807 6.67 -22.78 0.46
N LYS A 808 7.67 -21.91 0.20
CA LYS A 808 8.95 -22.33 -0.41
C LYS A 808 9.65 -23.38 0.46
N ARG A 809 9.74 -23.16 1.77
CA ARG A 809 10.35 -24.11 2.70
C ARG A 809 9.62 -25.44 2.78
N VAL A 810 8.29 -25.42 2.81
CA VAL A 810 7.44 -26.63 2.74
C VAL A 810 7.72 -27.39 1.46
N ALA A 811 7.74 -26.72 0.31
CA ALA A 811 7.99 -27.33 -0.97
C ALA A 811 9.41 -27.91 -1.09
N GLU A 812 10.44 -27.21 -0.61
CA GLU A 812 11.83 -27.70 -0.58
C GLU A 812 11.95 -28.96 0.29
N TYR A 813 11.29 -28.98 1.46
CA TYR A 813 11.24 -30.16 2.31
C TYR A 813 10.56 -31.33 1.59
N LEU A 814 9.37 -31.12 1.01
CA LEU A 814 8.63 -32.17 0.31
C LEU A 814 9.38 -32.69 -0.92
N ASN A 815 10.07 -31.81 -1.65
CA ASN A 815 10.89 -32.16 -2.81
C ASN A 815 12.09 -33.06 -2.46
N ASN A 816 12.58 -32.98 -1.22
CA ASN A 816 13.69 -33.79 -0.73
C ASN A 816 13.24 -35.12 -0.12
N GLN A 817 11.98 -35.24 0.33
CA GLN A 817 11.43 -36.46 0.96
C GLN A 817 10.93 -37.50 -0.04
N ARG A 818 10.57 -37.09 -1.26
CA ARG A 818 9.95 -37.95 -2.28
C ARG A 818 10.92 -38.39 -3.37
#